data_AF-A0A2N2W831-F1
#
_entry.id   AF-A0A2N2W831-F1
#
_cell.length_a   1.000
_cell.length_b   1.000
_cell.length_c   1.000
_cell.angle_alpha   90.00
_cell.angle_beta   90.00
_cell.angle_gamma   90.00
#
_symmetry.space_group_name_H-M   'P 1'
#
loop_
_entity.id
_entity.type
_entity.pdbx_description
1 polymer ?
#
loop_
_entity_poly.entity_id
_entity_poly.type
_entity_poly.pdbx_seq_one_letter_code
_entity_poly.pdbx_strand_id
1 'polypeptide(L)'
;MLRKIMTIIVMMAVITLSSQAQEGIRPQPKIWFGFSGAANLNSYTGTTQRLNTELLAPGAFHNGFGAGMYTSLLLEYRPNPVLGFMLNIGYDGKGGKFHTVMAPCNCPADLFSKISYFSVDPSIRIAPFASNFYMFFGAGYSYNIGSNFLYKQELQEDVYSEFSHMQKNSWSTHVGIGYEIPLATKDSPNQVNLSPFIMFKPYFGQDPRSIESWSISTLRVGIAIKFGKTKARKQEPQVYYTPVVTPVVPVAPIVAERDVQFTVQVPAVIPVRRVVKETFPLRNYIFFEKGSKDIPARYNKLSKADALKFDEGQFMEPEPKDVTHRSKRQLTVYSNIINILGYRMRQNPSLEVTLIGASAGDGSALGLSYAESVKDYLVNTFGIGAYRIKTEGRNQPLLPSEQPGGTKYLVQLREGDRRVDVVSNSGNLLAPLQISVVEQDPIDSRIIFKTEDGSKSIIKSWDIDITEETGFVQHYGPFTKSQESISGNKILKDNKKGTFKAVMTGRTKDDNVIRKESTFKLMRNEAVVEEGYRFSILFDFDKPTAVESYDKFLTDVVAPLIKENGRVIIHGHTDIIGSEEYNIYLSTQRAEDVKSILEKALKNLGRNNVKFEVYGFGSDENYSPFENKLPEERFYNRTVIIDIIPN
;
A
#
# COMPACT_ATOMS: atom_id res chain seq x y z
N MET A 1 26.61 -3.48 -18.32
CA MET A 1 25.64 -2.42 -18.69
C MET A 1 24.23 -2.72 -18.17
N LEU A 2 23.68 -3.92 -18.40
CA LEU A 2 22.37 -4.37 -17.89
C LEU A 2 22.16 -4.17 -16.38
N ARG A 3 23.16 -4.50 -15.55
CA ARG A 3 23.11 -4.30 -14.08
C ARG A 3 22.94 -2.82 -13.69
N LYS A 4 23.64 -1.90 -14.38
CA LYS A 4 23.55 -0.45 -14.13
C LYS A 4 22.21 0.12 -14.59
N ILE A 5 21.67 -0.39 -15.71
CA ILE A 5 20.33 -0.03 -16.22
C ILE A 5 19.23 -0.53 -15.26
N MET A 6 19.32 -1.77 -14.76
CA MET A 6 18.42 -2.28 -13.71
C MET A 6 18.48 -1.44 -12.44
N THR A 7 19.68 -1.01 -12.04
CA THR A 7 19.86 -0.19 -10.83
C THR A 7 19.18 1.17 -10.99
N ILE A 8 19.27 1.82 -12.15
CA ILE A 8 18.61 3.11 -12.44
C ILE A 8 17.09 2.95 -12.53
N ILE A 9 16.60 1.86 -13.15
CA ILE A 9 15.16 1.53 -13.20
C ILE A 9 14.60 1.31 -11.80
N VAL A 10 15.33 0.59 -10.94
CA VAL A 10 14.95 0.38 -9.53
C VAL A 10 15.01 1.69 -8.74
N MET A 11 16.02 2.53 -8.94
CA MET A 11 16.15 3.82 -8.24
C MET A 11 15.01 4.80 -8.62
N MET A 12 14.63 4.86 -9.90
CA MET A 12 13.49 5.70 -10.33
C MET A 12 12.14 5.13 -9.90
N ALA A 13 11.97 3.80 -9.86
CA ALA A 13 10.78 3.16 -9.30
C ALA A 13 10.62 3.44 -7.80
N VAL A 14 11.73 3.56 -7.06
CA VAL A 14 11.72 3.94 -5.64
C VAL A 14 11.36 5.42 -5.46
N ILE A 15 11.81 6.32 -6.35
CA ILE A 15 11.46 7.75 -6.27
C ILE A 15 9.97 8.01 -6.57
N THR A 16 9.32 7.21 -7.43
CA THR A 16 7.89 7.35 -7.73
C THR A 16 6.95 6.67 -6.73
N LEU A 17 7.46 5.82 -5.84
CA LEU A 17 6.69 5.24 -4.73
C LEU A 17 6.48 6.22 -3.56
N SER A 18 7.20 7.34 -3.54
CA SER A 18 7.14 8.37 -2.48
C SER A 18 6.01 9.40 -2.64
N SER A 19 5.17 9.32 -3.69
CA SER A 19 4.01 10.22 -3.84
C SER A 19 2.69 9.46 -3.83
N GLN A 20 2.33 8.86 -2.70
CA GLN A 20 0.93 8.55 -2.43
C GLN A 20 0.27 9.77 -1.76
N ALA A 21 -0.08 10.74 -2.60
CA ALA A 21 -0.98 11.82 -2.24
C ALA A 21 -2.33 11.59 -2.94
N GLN A 22 -3.31 11.11 -2.17
CA GLN A 22 -4.72 11.48 -2.28
C GLN A 22 -5.33 11.45 -3.70
N GLU A 23 -5.72 10.26 -4.17
CA GLU A 23 -6.53 10.15 -5.39
C GLU A 23 -8.00 9.99 -5.06
N GLY A 24 -8.71 11.11 -5.01
CA GLY A 24 -10.14 11.02 -5.25
C GLY A 24 -10.42 10.65 -6.72
N ILE A 25 -11.58 10.07 -6.99
CA ILE A 25 -11.99 9.56 -8.31
C ILE A 25 -11.91 10.69 -9.36
N ARG A 26 -10.87 10.69 -10.20
CA ARG A 26 -10.73 11.60 -11.35
C ARG A 26 -11.48 11.04 -12.55
N PRO A 27 -12.09 11.88 -13.40
CA PRO A 27 -12.59 11.42 -14.68
C PRO A 27 -11.46 10.80 -15.52
N GLN A 28 -11.68 9.62 -16.06
CA GLN A 28 -10.70 8.90 -16.89
C GLN A 28 -11.10 8.94 -18.37
N PRO A 29 -10.56 9.87 -19.18
CA PRO A 29 -10.72 9.85 -20.62
C PRO A 29 -10.32 8.51 -21.22
N LYS A 30 -11.13 8.02 -22.16
CA LYS A 30 -10.80 6.81 -22.92
C LYS A 30 -9.79 7.07 -24.03
N ILE A 31 -9.66 8.31 -24.49
CA ILE A 31 -8.74 8.72 -25.54
C ILE A 31 -7.84 9.82 -24.99
N TRP A 32 -6.54 9.64 -25.17
CA TRP A 32 -5.51 10.60 -24.84
C TRP A 32 -4.70 10.90 -26.08
N PHE A 33 -4.41 12.17 -26.33
CA PHE A 33 -3.47 12.59 -27.37
C PHE A 33 -2.39 13.45 -26.73
N GLY A 34 -1.21 13.48 -27.31
CA GLY A 34 -0.11 14.21 -26.68
C GLY A 34 1.13 14.33 -27.54
N PHE A 35 2.15 14.91 -26.92
CA PHE A 35 3.48 15.04 -27.49
C PHE A 35 4.50 14.46 -26.50
N SER A 36 5.54 13.81 -27.02
CA SER A 36 6.65 13.34 -26.21
C SER A 36 7.99 13.82 -26.75
N GLY A 37 8.91 14.10 -25.83
CA GLY A 37 10.31 14.39 -26.11
C GLY A 37 11.19 13.48 -25.27
N ALA A 38 12.23 12.90 -25.87
CA ALA A 38 13.13 11.97 -25.19
C ALA A 38 14.56 12.04 -25.72
N ALA A 39 15.49 11.53 -24.91
CA ALA A 39 16.86 11.22 -25.31
C ALA A 39 16.99 9.72 -25.56
N ASN A 40 17.48 9.34 -26.73
CA ASN A 40 17.87 7.99 -27.08
C ASN A 40 19.34 7.77 -26.78
N LEU A 41 19.64 6.87 -25.85
CA LEU A 41 20.99 6.40 -25.56
C LEU A 41 21.24 5.14 -26.40
N ASN A 42 21.98 5.31 -27.49
CA ASN A 42 22.23 4.28 -28.48
C ASN A 42 23.57 3.62 -28.22
N SER A 43 23.57 2.29 -28.09
CA SER A 43 24.78 1.47 -27.98
C SER A 43 24.98 0.72 -29.29
N TYR A 44 26.17 0.87 -29.88
CA TYR A 44 26.54 0.19 -31.12
C TYR A 44 27.37 -1.04 -30.81
N THR A 45 27.07 -2.10 -31.56
CA THR A 45 27.80 -3.37 -31.53
C THR A 45 27.93 -3.91 -32.94
N GLY A 46 28.86 -4.83 -33.16
CA GLY A 46 29.05 -5.49 -34.44
C GLY A 46 30.35 -5.07 -35.13
N THR A 47 30.32 -4.96 -36.44
CA THR A 47 31.47 -4.52 -37.26
C THR A 47 31.02 -3.47 -38.25
N THR A 48 31.81 -2.42 -38.41
CA THR A 48 31.64 -1.40 -39.45
C THR A 48 33.00 -1.01 -39.98
N GLN A 49 33.30 -1.32 -41.23
CA GLN A 49 34.58 -0.99 -41.85
C GLN A 49 34.37 -0.33 -43.22
N ARG A 50 33.48 -0.88 -44.05
CA ARG A 50 33.11 -0.26 -45.33
C ARG A 50 32.12 0.86 -45.07
N LEU A 51 32.54 2.12 -45.12
CA LEU A 51 31.67 3.26 -44.82
C LEU A 51 30.71 3.54 -45.99
N ASN A 52 31.24 3.70 -47.20
CA ASN A 52 30.45 3.85 -48.42
C ASN A 52 31.05 3.02 -49.58
N THR A 53 30.64 3.28 -50.83
CA THR A 53 31.16 2.55 -52.01
C THR A 53 32.63 2.88 -52.31
N GLU A 54 33.10 4.05 -51.90
CA GLU A 54 34.41 4.62 -52.23
C GLU A 54 35.40 4.56 -51.05
N LEU A 55 34.90 4.44 -49.82
CA LEU A 55 35.67 4.52 -48.59
C LEU A 55 35.53 3.25 -47.73
N LEU A 56 36.64 2.53 -47.62
CA LEU A 56 36.87 1.44 -46.68
C LEU A 56 37.85 1.92 -45.59
N ALA A 57 37.41 1.97 -44.34
CA ALA A 57 38.29 2.36 -43.24
C ALA A 57 39.41 1.32 -43.05
N PRO A 58 40.67 1.74 -42.81
CA PRO A 58 41.78 0.81 -42.59
C PRO A 58 41.59 -0.10 -41.37
N GLY A 59 40.89 0.38 -40.33
CA GLY A 59 40.52 -0.39 -39.15
C GLY A 59 39.00 -0.58 -39.05
N ALA A 60 38.57 -1.75 -38.57
CA ALA A 60 37.16 -2.04 -38.35
C ALA A 60 36.66 -1.50 -37.01
N PHE A 61 35.56 -0.75 -37.04
CA PHE A 61 34.88 -0.24 -35.85
C PHE A 61 33.92 -1.28 -35.29
N HIS A 62 33.89 -1.44 -33.96
CA HIS A 62 33.09 -2.48 -33.32
C HIS A 62 32.02 -1.98 -32.36
N ASN A 63 32.43 -1.18 -31.39
CA ASN A 63 31.55 -0.69 -30.34
C ASN A 63 31.42 0.84 -30.43
N GLY A 64 30.34 1.39 -29.90
CA GLY A 64 30.11 2.82 -29.90
C GLY A 64 28.96 3.21 -29.00
N PHE A 65 28.84 4.52 -28.77
CA PHE A 65 27.75 5.07 -27.99
C PHE A 65 27.36 6.46 -28.50
N GLY A 66 26.07 6.79 -28.38
CA GLY A 66 25.55 8.09 -28.81
C GLY A 66 24.27 8.49 -28.12
N ALA A 67 24.04 9.80 -28.04
CA ALA A 67 22.77 10.37 -27.64
C ALA A 67 22.08 10.95 -28.89
N GLY A 68 20.83 10.54 -29.14
CA GLY A 68 20.00 11.08 -30.20
C GLY A 68 18.70 11.67 -29.65
N MET A 69 18.13 12.65 -30.36
CA MET A 69 16.84 13.21 -30.01
C MET A 69 15.70 12.32 -30.50
N TYR A 70 14.65 12.20 -29.69
CA TYR A 70 13.38 11.60 -30.08
C TYR A 70 12.24 12.57 -29.80
N THR A 71 11.34 12.71 -30.77
CA THR A 71 10.10 13.46 -30.60
C THR A 71 8.95 12.70 -31.25
N SER A 72 7.78 12.69 -30.61
CA SER A 72 6.62 12.02 -31.19
C SER A 72 5.30 12.67 -30.84
N LEU A 73 4.34 12.47 -31.73
CA LEU A 73 2.93 12.53 -31.40
C LEU A 73 2.54 11.18 -30.81
N LEU A 74 1.78 11.23 -29.71
CA LEU A 74 1.27 10.02 -29.06
C LEU A 74 -0.26 10.01 -29.05
N LEU A 75 -0.82 8.83 -29.26
CA LEU A 75 -2.24 8.53 -29.09
C LEU A 75 -2.36 7.35 -28.13
N GLU A 76 -3.25 7.44 -27.15
CA GLU A 76 -3.58 6.31 -26.29
C GLU A 76 -5.09 6.08 -26.21
N TYR A 77 -5.49 4.83 -26.33
CA TYR A 77 -6.85 4.37 -26.09
C TYR A 77 -6.89 3.48 -24.84
N ARG A 78 -7.65 3.88 -23.84
CA ARG A 78 -7.77 3.23 -22.52
C ARG A 78 -9.21 2.79 -22.29
N PRO A 79 -9.61 1.58 -22.71
CA PRO A 79 -10.98 1.10 -22.54
C PRO A 79 -11.36 0.89 -21.06
N ASN A 80 -10.39 0.56 -20.21
CA ASN A 80 -10.53 0.39 -18.77
C ASN A 80 -9.24 0.88 -18.04
N PRO A 81 -9.23 0.95 -16.69
CA PRO A 81 -8.07 1.46 -15.94
C PRO A 81 -6.79 0.61 -16.05
N VAL A 82 -6.89 -0.66 -16.42
CA VAL A 82 -5.76 -1.61 -16.43
C VAL A 82 -5.14 -1.75 -17.81
N LEU A 83 -5.95 -1.84 -18.87
CA LEU A 83 -5.50 -2.11 -20.23
C LEU A 83 -5.65 -0.86 -21.12
N GLY A 84 -4.65 -0.62 -21.97
CA GLY A 84 -4.72 0.38 -23.02
C GLY A 84 -3.86 0.03 -24.24
N PHE A 85 -4.03 0.82 -25.29
CA PHE A 85 -3.23 0.79 -26.51
C PHE A 85 -2.56 2.14 -26.67
N MET A 86 -1.29 2.15 -27.04
CA MET A 86 -0.50 3.36 -27.28
C MET A 86 0.05 3.32 -28.69
N LEU A 87 0.12 4.47 -29.35
CA LEU A 87 0.74 4.64 -30.65
C LEU A 87 1.61 5.89 -30.59
N ASN A 88 2.91 5.74 -30.81
CA ASN A 88 3.82 6.88 -30.97
C ASN A 88 4.26 6.97 -32.43
N ILE A 89 4.21 8.17 -32.99
CA ILE A 89 4.66 8.44 -34.36
C ILE A 89 5.59 9.65 -34.33
N GLY A 90 6.82 9.53 -34.82
CA GLY A 90 7.71 10.68 -34.89
C GLY A 90 9.17 10.39 -35.21
N TYR A 91 10.02 11.37 -34.95
CA TYR A 91 11.43 11.37 -35.28
C TYR A 91 12.25 10.58 -34.25
N ASP A 92 13.12 9.70 -34.73
CA ASP A 92 13.95 8.80 -33.92
C ASP A 92 15.43 8.93 -34.32
N GLY A 93 16.17 9.79 -33.61
CA GLY A 93 17.60 10.00 -33.81
C GLY A 93 18.43 8.88 -33.16
N LYS A 94 19.28 8.23 -33.97
CA LYS A 94 20.12 7.11 -33.55
C LYS A 94 21.62 7.33 -33.75
N GLY A 95 22.05 8.58 -33.92
CA GLY A 95 23.46 8.96 -34.08
C GLY A 95 24.31 8.80 -32.82
N GLY A 96 25.64 8.82 -33.02
CA GLY A 96 26.63 8.49 -31.99
C GLY A 96 28.07 8.43 -32.50
N LYS A 97 29.00 8.08 -31.61
CA LYS A 97 30.43 7.93 -31.92
C LYS A 97 30.84 6.46 -31.71
N PHE A 98 31.51 5.87 -32.68
CA PHE A 98 32.21 4.60 -32.48
C PHE A 98 33.47 4.80 -31.64
N HIS A 99 33.89 3.78 -30.91
CA HIS A 99 35.17 3.79 -30.21
C HIS A 99 36.29 3.95 -31.23
N THR A 100 37.26 4.80 -30.90
CA THR A 100 38.45 5.05 -31.72
C THR A 100 39.18 3.76 -32.01
N VAL A 101 39.60 3.58 -33.26
CA VAL A 101 40.40 2.43 -33.71
C VAL A 101 41.75 2.92 -34.21
N MET A 102 42.79 2.10 -34.08
CA MET A 102 44.11 2.42 -34.62
C MET A 102 44.23 1.89 -36.04
N ALA A 103 44.50 2.78 -36.99
CA ALA A 103 44.84 2.41 -38.36
C ALA A 103 46.28 1.82 -38.43
N PRO A 104 46.65 1.09 -39.50
CA PRO A 104 47.98 0.48 -39.65
C PRO A 104 49.18 1.43 -39.52
N CYS A 105 48.98 2.73 -39.73
CA CYS A 105 50.00 3.77 -39.51
C CYS A 105 50.19 4.16 -38.02
N ASN A 106 49.55 3.45 -37.08
CA ASN A 106 49.44 3.82 -35.67
C ASN A 106 48.75 5.18 -35.45
N CYS A 107 47.84 5.52 -36.37
CA CYS A 107 47.06 6.75 -36.37
C CYS A 107 45.65 6.46 -35.82
N PRO A 108 45.12 7.22 -34.85
CA PRO A 108 43.76 7.08 -34.39
C PRO A 108 42.75 7.48 -35.48
N ALA A 109 41.71 6.67 -35.62
CA ALA A 109 40.58 6.90 -36.51
C ALA A 109 39.28 6.95 -35.71
N ASP A 110 38.49 7.98 -35.95
CA ASP A 110 37.20 8.25 -35.32
C ASP A 110 36.08 8.19 -36.36
N LEU A 111 34.98 7.54 -36.01
CA LEU A 111 33.77 7.48 -36.83
C LEU A 111 32.57 7.98 -36.03
N PHE A 112 31.91 9.01 -36.54
CA PHE A 112 30.66 9.53 -36.01
C PHE A 112 29.52 9.20 -36.97
N SER A 113 28.44 8.63 -36.47
CA SER A 113 27.23 8.37 -37.23
C SER A 113 26.15 9.39 -36.90
N LYS A 114 25.43 9.84 -37.93
CA LYS A 114 24.27 10.73 -37.84
C LYS A 114 23.11 10.06 -38.58
N ILE A 115 22.55 9.04 -37.94
CA ILE A 115 21.42 8.28 -38.48
C ILE A 115 20.14 8.71 -37.80
N SER A 116 19.07 8.84 -38.58
CA SER A 116 17.74 9.17 -38.09
C SER A 116 16.64 8.44 -38.83
N TYR A 117 15.54 8.18 -38.13
CA TYR A 117 14.40 7.46 -38.64
C TYR A 117 13.10 8.23 -38.40
N PHE A 118 12.14 8.03 -39.29
CA PHE A 118 10.72 8.22 -38.96
C PHE A 118 10.20 6.91 -38.36
N SER A 119 9.61 6.97 -37.17
CA SER A 119 9.22 5.80 -36.37
C SER A 119 7.72 5.75 -36.12
N VAL A 120 7.17 4.54 -36.12
CA VAL A 120 5.80 4.21 -35.75
C VAL A 120 5.85 3.06 -34.74
N ASP A 121 5.57 3.36 -33.48
CA ASP A 121 5.73 2.46 -32.33
C ASP A 121 4.37 2.16 -31.65
N PRO A 122 3.57 1.19 -32.17
CA PRO A 122 2.39 0.68 -31.48
C PRO A 122 2.78 -0.15 -30.24
N SER A 123 2.04 0.01 -29.15
CA SER A 123 2.29 -0.67 -27.87
C SER A 123 1.00 -1.05 -27.15
N ILE A 124 1.05 -2.13 -26.40
CA ILE A 124 0.04 -2.48 -25.39
C ILE A 124 0.50 -1.86 -24.07
N ARG A 125 -0.42 -1.15 -23.40
CA ARG A 125 -0.23 -0.52 -22.08
C ARG A 125 -0.95 -1.35 -21.01
N ILE A 126 -0.27 -1.63 -19.90
CA ILE A 126 -0.82 -2.34 -18.75
C ILE A 126 -0.50 -1.55 -17.46
N ALA A 127 -1.52 -1.18 -16.71
CA ALA A 127 -1.44 -0.55 -15.39
C ALA A 127 -1.96 -1.54 -14.32
N PRO A 128 -1.09 -2.41 -13.76
CA PRO A 128 -1.52 -3.59 -13.00
C PRO A 128 -2.27 -3.29 -11.68
N PHE A 129 -2.11 -2.10 -11.12
CA PHE A 129 -2.74 -1.68 -9.85
C PHE A 129 -3.83 -0.62 -10.03
N ALA A 130 -4.30 -0.39 -11.26
CA ALA A 130 -5.16 0.75 -11.61
C ALA A 130 -4.60 2.12 -11.13
N SER A 131 -3.28 2.17 -10.94
CA SER A 131 -2.52 3.33 -10.46
C SER A 131 -1.96 4.16 -11.61
N ASN A 132 -1.37 5.31 -11.29
CA ASN A 132 -0.62 6.14 -12.25
C ASN A 132 0.63 5.47 -12.86
N PHE A 133 1.14 4.38 -12.28
CA PHE A 133 2.20 3.57 -12.87
C PHE A 133 1.67 2.66 -13.98
N TYR A 134 2.37 2.63 -15.12
CA TYR A 134 2.06 1.73 -16.22
C TYR A 134 3.32 1.14 -16.87
N MET A 135 3.16 -0.06 -17.39
CA MET A 135 4.13 -0.75 -18.24
C MET A 135 3.60 -0.80 -19.67
N PHE A 136 4.48 -0.89 -20.64
CA PHE A 136 4.09 -1.09 -22.02
C PHE A 136 5.11 -1.92 -22.79
N PHE A 137 4.64 -2.68 -23.76
CA PHE A 137 5.48 -3.44 -24.68
C PHE A 137 4.85 -3.42 -26.07
N GLY A 138 5.69 -3.50 -27.09
CA GLY A 138 5.22 -3.34 -28.46
C GLY A 138 6.26 -3.67 -29.50
N ALA A 139 5.89 -3.36 -30.74
CA ALA A 139 6.76 -3.43 -31.91
C ALA A 139 6.88 -2.03 -32.50
N GLY A 140 7.96 -1.78 -33.24
CA GLY A 140 8.24 -0.51 -33.88
C GLY A 140 8.65 -0.71 -35.33
N TYR A 141 8.08 0.10 -36.22
CA TYR A 141 8.52 0.25 -37.59
C TYR A 141 9.33 1.55 -37.70
N SER A 142 10.45 1.51 -38.42
CA SER A 142 11.34 2.66 -38.63
C SER A 142 11.73 2.79 -40.10
N TYR A 143 11.50 3.97 -40.67
CA TYR A 143 11.92 4.33 -42.03
C TYR A 143 13.13 5.28 -41.96
N ASN A 144 14.24 4.91 -42.61
CA ASN A 144 15.45 5.72 -42.58
C ASN A 144 15.26 7.03 -43.36
N ILE A 145 15.58 8.15 -42.72
CA ILE A 145 15.46 9.50 -43.30
C ILE A 145 16.79 10.27 -43.28
N GLY A 146 17.85 9.68 -42.73
CA GLY A 146 19.19 10.25 -42.71
C GLY A 146 20.25 9.22 -42.35
N SER A 147 21.40 9.29 -43.02
CA SER A 147 22.44 8.25 -43.02
C SER A 147 23.87 8.83 -43.09
N ASN A 148 24.07 10.04 -42.60
CA ASN A 148 25.36 10.73 -42.69
C ASN A 148 26.40 10.16 -41.72
N PHE A 149 27.68 10.28 -42.07
CA PHE A 149 28.82 10.02 -41.19
C PHE A 149 29.88 11.11 -41.30
N LEU A 150 30.70 11.20 -40.26
CA LEU A 150 31.95 11.95 -40.25
C LEU A 150 33.07 10.98 -39.86
N TYR A 151 34.02 10.79 -40.76
CA TYR A 151 35.20 9.97 -40.55
C TYR A 151 36.43 10.87 -40.43
N LYS A 152 37.19 10.70 -39.35
CA LYS A 152 38.44 11.40 -39.12
C LYS A 152 39.54 10.39 -38.93
N GLN A 153 40.66 10.56 -39.61
CA GLN A 153 41.86 9.79 -39.37
C GLN A 153 43.03 10.76 -39.30
N GLU A 154 43.87 10.64 -38.28
CA GLU A 154 45.06 11.48 -38.18
C GLU A 154 45.90 11.36 -39.46
N LEU A 155 46.40 12.50 -39.96
CA LEU A 155 47.13 12.62 -41.23
C LEU A 155 46.29 12.44 -42.52
N GLN A 156 44.96 12.43 -42.43
CA GLN A 156 44.04 12.46 -43.58
C GLN A 156 43.02 13.60 -43.45
N GLU A 157 42.42 14.02 -44.57
CA GLU A 157 41.31 14.97 -44.55
C GLU A 157 40.04 14.34 -43.94
N ASP A 158 39.28 15.14 -43.20
CA ASP A 158 38.00 14.72 -42.62
C ASP A 158 36.98 14.43 -43.74
N VAL A 159 36.40 13.23 -43.74
CA VAL A 159 35.40 12.84 -44.74
C VAL A 159 34.00 12.96 -44.17
N TYR A 160 33.18 13.80 -44.79
CA TYR A 160 31.74 13.89 -44.52
C TYR A 160 30.95 13.32 -45.69
N SER A 161 30.24 12.21 -45.49
CA SER A 161 29.52 11.50 -46.55
C SER A 161 28.38 10.65 -45.98
N GLU A 162 27.71 9.86 -46.83
CA GLU A 162 26.60 8.98 -46.45
C GLU A 162 27.03 7.52 -46.40
N PHE A 163 26.52 6.77 -45.42
CA PHE A 163 26.73 5.34 -45.34
C PHE A 163 26.11 4.61 -46.54
N SER A 164 26.82 3.65 -47.13
CA SER A 164 26.25 2.77 -48.16
C SER A 164 25.43 1.64 -47.56
N HIS A 165 24.59 0.97 -48.37
CA HIS A 165 23.85 -0.23 -47.97
C HIS A 165 22.95 -0.03 -46.74
N MET A 166 22.46 1.20 -46.52
CA MET A 166 21.51 1.51 -45.45
C MET A 166 20.18 0.80 -45.70
N GLN A 167 19.65 0.15 -44.68
CA GLN A 167 18.30 -0.39 -44.74
C GLN A 167 17.30 0.76 -44.67
N LYS A 168 16.44 0.86 -45.68
CA LYS A 168 15.36 1.84 -45.70
C LYS A 168 14.33 1.59 -44.61
N ASN A 169 14.10 0.32 -44.26
CA ASN A 169 13.10 -0.10 -43.29
C ASN A 169 13.76 -0.92 -42.19
N SER A 170 13.35 -0.74 -40.94
CA SER A 170 13.79 -1.53 -39.79
C SER A 170 12.59 -1.83 -38.89
N TRP A 171 12.65 -2.99 -38.23
CA TRP A 171 11.63 -3.47 -37.31
C TRP A 171 12.26 -3.71 -35.95
N SER A 172 11.57 -3.31 -34.89
CA SER A 172 12.07 -3.45 -33.52
C SER A 172 10.97 -3.96 -32.61
N THR A 173 11.37 -4.48 -31.46
CA THR A 173 10.49 -4.63 -30.31
C THR A 173 10.89 -3.63 -29.24
N HIS A 174 10.02 -3.40 -28.27
CA HIS A 174 10.35 -2.56 -27.14
C HIS A 174 9.55 -2.92 -25.91
N VAL A 175 10.13 -2.61 -24.76
CA VAL A 175 9.49 -2.67 -23.45
C VAL A 175 9.80 -1.39 -22.70
N GLY A 176 8.84 -0.88 -21.94
CA GLY A 176 9.02 0.33 -21.18
C GLY A 176 8.07 0.45 -20.00
N ILE A 177 8.35 1.46 -19.20
CA ILE A 177 7.58 1.84 -18.03
C ILE A 177 7.35 3.35 -18.06
N GLY A 178 6.25 3.79 -17.47
CA GLY A 178 5.94 5.20 -17.29
C GLY A 178 5.10 5.45 -16.06
N TYR A 179 5.07 6.70 -15.65
CA TYR A 179 4.24 7.17 -14.54
C TYR A 179 3.39 8.35 -15.00
N GLU A 180 2.22 8.55 -14.42
CA GLU A 180 1.33 9.67 -14.75
C GLU A 180 1.21 10.63 -13.58
N ILE A 181 1.47 11.90 -13.86
CA ILE A 181 1.33 13.01 -12.90
C ILE A 181 0.20 13.86 -13.44
N PRO A 182 -1.03 13.75 -12.89
CA PRO A 182 -2.17 14.46 -13.43
C PRO A 182 -2.16 15.93 -12.95
N LEU A 183 -2.04 16.84 -13.92
CA LEU A 183 -1.88 18.29 -13.75
C LEU A 183 -3.22 19.04 -13.72
N ALA A 184 -4.29 18.45 -14.24
CA ALA A 184 -5.63 19.06 -14.21
C ALA A 184 -6.27 18.95 -12.83
N THR A 185 -7.16 19.90 -12.50
CA THR A 185 -7.99 19.82 -11.30
C THR A 185 -8.89 18.58 -11.34
N LYS A 186 -9.19 18.04 -10.16
CA LYS A 186 -9.85 16.72 -9.99
C LYS A 186 -11.15 16.59 -10.77
N ASP A 187 -11.95 17.65 -10.88
CA ASP A 187 -13.28 17.64 -11.53
C ASP A 187 -13.27 18.16 -12.97
N SER A 188 -12.11 18.53 -13.52
CA SER A 188 -12.04 19.08 -14.87
C SER A 188 -12.46 18.04 -15.91
N PRO A 189 -13.37 18.36 -16.85
CA PRO A 189 -13.65 17.47 -17.98
C PRO A 189 -12.47 17.35 -18.95
N ASN A 190 -11.54 18.32 -18.91
CA ASN A 190 -10.28 18.31 -19.65
C ASN A 190 -9.17 17.89 -18.69
N GLN A 191 -8.67 16.67 -18.87
CA GLN A 191 -7.56 16.11 -18.11
C GLN A 191 -6.25 16.35 -18.84
N VAL A 192 -5.20 16.65 -18.06
CA VAL A 192 -3.84 16.88 -18.55
C VAL A 192 -2.89 16.08 -17.67
N ASN A 193 -2.10 15.19 -18.26
CA ASN A 193 -1.14 14.36 -17.53
C ASN A 193 0.27 14.61 -18.05
N LEU A 194 1.20 14.84 -17.14
CA LEU A 194 2.64 14.77 -17.42
C LEU A 194 3.10 13.34 -17.16
N SER A 195 3.90 12.77 -18.06
CA SER A 195 4.23 11.35 -18.01
C SER A 195 5.69 11.09 -18.32
N PRO A 196 6.58 11.02 -17.32
CA PRO A 196 7.93 10.50 -17.51
C PRO A 196 7.88 9.02 -17.90
N PHE A 197 8.74 8.60 -18.83
CA PHE A 197 8.83 7.23 -19.29
C PHE A 197 10.26 6.81 -19.63
N ILE A 198 10.51 5.50 -19.52
CA ILE A 198 11.72 4.82 -19.99
C ILE A 198 11.29 3.69 -20.92
N MET A 199 11.97 3.55 -22.06
CA MET A 199 11.73 2.49 -23.04
C MET A 199 13.07 1.89 -23.48
N PHE A 200 13.15 0.57 -23.55
CA PHE A 200 14.29 -0.15 -24.07
C PHE A 200 13.91 -0.85 -25.38
N LYS A 201 14.68 -0.58 -26.45
CA LYS A 201 14.61 -1.27 -27.73
C LYS A 201 15.88 -2.14 -27.90
N PRO A 202 15.79 -3.47 -27.84
CA PRO A 202 16.95 -4.35 -28.03
C PRO A 202 17.44 -4.37 -29.48
N TYR A 203 18.66 -4.84 -29.70
CA TYR A 203 19.32 -4.91 -31.02
C TYR A 203 18.57 -5.72 -32.10
N PHE A 204 17.63 -6.58 -31.72
CA PHE A 204 16.91 -7.46 -32.64
C PHE A 204 16.13 -6.67 -33.70
N GLY A 205 16.48 -6.89 -34.98
CA GLY A 205 15.87 -6.22 -36.15
C GLY A 205 16.34 -4.77 -36.37
N GLN A 206 17.29 -4.30 -35.57
CA GLN A 206 17.82 -2.93 -35.58
C GLN A 206 19.23 -2.84 -36.17
N ASP A 207 19.46 -3.62 -37.24
CA ASP A 207 20.67 -3.56 -38.04
C ASP A 207 20.53 -2.41 -39.06
N PRO A 208 21.26 -1.29 -38.94
CA PRO A 208 21.04 -0.12 -39.81
C PRO A 208 21.40 -0.39 -41.27
N ARG A 209 22.20 -1.42 -41.53
CA ARG A 209 22.78 -1.74 -42.84
C ARG A 209 22.56 -3.19 -43.21
N SER A 210 22.51 -3.47 -44.51
CA SER A 210 22.45 -4.83 -45.05
C SER A 210 23.84 -5.47 -45.24
N ILE A 211 24.89 -4.73 -44.91
CA ILE A 211 26.28 -5.17 -44.95
C ILE A 211 26.88 -5.08 -43.55
N GLU A 212 27.80 -6.00 -43.25
CA GLU A 212 28.45 -6.13 -41.94
C GLU A 212 27.42 -6.37 -40.81
N SER A 213 27.87 -6.38 -39.56
CA SER A 213 27.06 -6.81 -38.41
C SER A 213 26.65 -5.69 -37.47
N TRP A 214 26.68 -4.43 -37.95
CA TRP A 214 26.32 -3.28 -37.13
C TRP A 214 24.87 -3.37 -36.66
N SER A 215 24.69 -3.34 -35.34
CA SER A 215 23.40 -3.36 -34.66
C SER A 215 23.33 -2.26 -33.60
N ILE A 216 22.11 -1.78 -33.32
CA ILE A 216 21.86 -0.70 -32.35
C ILE A 216 20.87 -1.16 -31.28
N SER A 217 21.28 -1.08 -30.01
CA SER A 217 20.35 -1.12 -28.86
C SER A 217 20.11 0.29 -28.35
N THR A 218 18.85 0.64 -28.05
CA THR A 218 18.47 1.99 -27.61
C THR A 218 17.79 1.95 -26.24
N LEU A 219 18.29 2.72 -25.29
CA LEU A 219 17.57 3.09 -24.07
C LEU A 219 17.04 4.51 -24.23
N ARG A 220 15.73 4.68 -24.28
CA ARG A 220 15.04 5.95 -24.43
C ARG A 220 14.52 6.42 -23.07
N VAL A 221 14.83 7.66 -22.71
CA VAL A 221 14.36 8.29 -21.46
C VAL A 221 13.72 9.63 -21.83
N GLY A 222 12.46 9.82 -21.47
CA GLY A 222 11.70 10.97 -21.92
C GLY A 222 10.51 11.33 -21.06
N ILE A 223 9.82 12.38 -21.50
CA ILE A 223 8.61 12.90 -20.87
C ILE A 223 7.55 13.12 -21.96
N ALA A 224 6.31 12.78 -21.65
CA ALA A 224 5.15 13.03 -22.48
C ALA A 224 4.17 13.96 -21.76
N ILE A 225 3.54 14.87 -22.50
CA ILE A 225 2.35 15.60 -22.03
C ILE A 225 1.14 15.06 -22.78
N LYS A 226 0.10 14.66 -22.04
CA LYS A 226 -1.08 13.97 -22.55
C LYS A 226 -2.32 14.76 -22.19
N PHE A 227 -3.25 14.88 -23.14
CA PHE A 227 -4.52 15.56 -23.01
C PHE A 227 -5.64 14.57 -23.27
N GLY A 228 -6.62 14.55 -22.39
CA GLY A 228 -7.79 13.69 -22.51
C GLY A 228 -9.05 14.47 -22.17
N LYS A 229 -10.13 14.21 -22.90
CA LYS A 229 -11.43 14.83 -22.64
C LYS A 229 -12.43 13.75 -22.26
N THR A 230 -13.07 13.92 -21.10
CA THR A 230 -14.26 13.16 -20.75
C THR A 230 -15.51 13.93 -21.17
N LYS A 231 -16.64 13.24 -21.35
CA LYS A 231 -17.92 13.95 -21.41
C LYS A 231 -18.10 14.64 -20.07
N ALA A 232 -18.26 15.96 -20.08
CA ALA A 232 -18.69 16.69 -18.90
C ALA A 232 -19.92 15.98 -18.34
N ARG A 233 -19.95 15.73 -17.03
CA ARG A 233 -21.20 15.37 -16.36
C ARG A 233 -22.20 16.44 -16.78
N LYS A 234 -23.28 16.07 -17.46
CA LYS A 234 -24.36 17.03 -17.77
C LYS A 234 -24.78 17.61 -16.42
N GLN A 235 -24.38 18.84 -16.14
CA GLN A 235 -25.14 19.67 -15.22
C GLN A 235 -26.53 19.73 -15.83
N GLU A 236 -27.52 19.20 -15.11
CA GLU A 236 -28.90 19.58 -15.41
C GLU A 236 -28.94 21.11 -15.35
N PRO A 237 -29.49 21.77 -16.39
CA PRO A 237 -29.46 23.21 -16.49
C PRO A 237 -30.10 23.83 -15.25
N GLN A 238 -29.39 24.77 -14.63
CA GLN A 238 -29.93 25.60 -13.56
C GLN A 238 -31.12 26.37 -14.13
N VAL A 239 -32.31 26.09 -13.59
CA VAL A 239 -33.51 26.88 -13.87
C VAL A 239 -33.34 28.23 -13.19
N TYR A 240 -33.11 29.27 -14.00
CA TYR A 240 -33.16 30.65 -13.53
C TYR A 240 -34.63 31.03 -13.33
N TYR A 241 -35.07 31.12 -12.07
CA TYR A 241 -36.34 31.77 -11.75
C TYR A 241 -36.11 33.28 -11.69
N THR A 242 -36.48 34.00 -12.74
CA THR A 242 -36.82 35.42 -12.63
C THR A 242 -38.15 35.55 -11.89
N PRO A 243 -38.25 36.30 -10.78
CA PRO A 243 -39.52 36.50 -10.11
C PRO A 243 -40.35 37.48 -10.94
N VAL A 244 -41.41 36.99 -11.57
CA VAL A 244 -42.55 37.83 -11.95
C VAL A 244 -43.77 37.22 -11.29
N VAL A 245 -44.39 38.04 -10.44
CA VAL A 245 -45.48 37.73 -9.53
C VAL A 245 -46.65 37.13 -10.29
N THR A 246 -46.95 35.86 -10.03
CA THR A 246 -48.29 35.28 -10.12
C THR A 246 -48.40 34.21 -9.03
N PRO A 247 -49.52 34.16 -8.27
CA PRO A 247 -49.57 33.40 -7.04
C PRO A 247 -49.73 31.92 -7.39
N VAL A 248 -48.66 31.14 -7.20
CA VAL A 248 -48.75 29.69 -7.19
C VAL A 248 -48.09 29.19 -5.92
N VAL A 249 -48.92 28.52 -5.12
CA VAL A 249 -48.61 27.89 -3.84
C VAL A 249 -47.40 26.96 -4.00
N PRO A 250 -46.32 27.10 -3.21
CA PRO A 250 -45.17 26.21 -3.32
C PRO A 250 -45.53 24.84 -2.73
N VAL A 251 -45.51 23.80 -3.58
CA VAL A 251 -45.46 22.42 -3.11
C VAL A 251 -43.98 22.10 -2.85
N ALA A 252 -43.61 22.05 -1.58
CA ALA A 252 -42.31 21.55 -1.13
C ALA A 252 -42.07 20.14 -1.69
N PRO A 253 -40.83 19.78 -2.07
CA PRO A 253 -40.52 18.40 -2.40
C PRO A 253 -40.89 17.53 -1.19
N ILE A 254 -41.70 16.50 -1.43
CA ILE A 254 -42.12 15.55 -0.41
C ILE A 254 -40.87 14.83 0.06
N VAL A 255 -40.31 15.29 1.17
CA VAL A 255 -39.42 14.50 2.00
C VAL A 255 -40.27 13.30 2.39
N ALA A 256 -39.96 12.13 1.84
CA ALA A 256 -40.44 10.91 2.43
C ALA A 256 -39.80 10.87 3.83
N GLU A 257 -40.55 11.26 4.86
CA GLU A 257 -40.22 10.98 6.25
C GLU A 257 -40.24 9.46 6.43
N ARG A 258 -39.22 8.79 5.92
CA ARG A 258 -38.84 7.48 6.43
C ARG A 258 -38.03 7.74 7.69
N ASP A 259 -38.36 7.01 8.74
CA ASP A 259 -37.87 7.19 10.09
C ASP A 259 -36.41 6.69 10.25
N VAL A 260 -35.48 7.30 9.51
CA VAL A 260 -34.05 7.03 9.68
C VAL A 260 -33.54 7.92 10.81
N GLN A 261 -32.97 7.30 11.85
CA GLN A 261 -32.27 8.05 12.89
C GLN A 261 -30.85 8.38 12.45
N PHE A 262 -30.43 9.62 12.70
CA PHE A 262 -29.06 10.08 12.50
C PHE A 262 -28.53 10.57 13.85
N THR A 263 -27.53 9.87 14.39
CA THR A 263 -26.93 10.20 15.67
C THR A 263 -25.47 10.62 15.47
N VAL A 264 -25.06 11.65 16.22
CA VAL A 264 -23.69 12.14 16.23
C VAL A 264 -23.16 12.01 17.65
N GLN A 265 -22.18 11.14 17.82
CA GLN A 265 -21.49 10.91 19.09
C GLN A 265 -20.17 11.69 19.08
N VAL A 266 -20.03 12.59 20.04
CA VAL A 266 -18.95 13.58 20.09
C VAL A 266 -18.14 13.35 21.36
N PRO A 267 -16.80 13.36 21.29
CA PRO A 267 -15.99 13.22 22.49
C PRO A 267 -16.11 14.47 23.37
N ALA A 268 -15.92 14.33 24.68
CA ALA A 268 -16.01 15.44 25.62
C ALA A 268 -15.02 16.58 25.31
N VAL A 269 -13.80 16.20 24.94
CA VAL A 269 -12.73 17.10 24.47
C VAL A 269 -11.88 16.38 23.42
N ILE A 270 -11.25 17.12 22.52
CA ILE A 270 -10.39 16.60 21.45
C ILE A 270 -8.92 16.80 21.82
N PRO A 271 -8.19 15.75 22.22
CA PRO A 271 -6.76 15.87 22.47
C PRO A 271 -5.96 16.05 21.17
N VAL A 272 -4.91 16.87 21.24
CA VAL A 272 -3.97 17.10 20.12
C VAL A 272 -2.93 15.99 20.04
N ARG A 273 -2.45 15.50 21.18
CA ARG A 273 -1.47 14.42 21.28
C ARG A 273 -1.62 13.69 22.60
N ARG A 274 -1.27 12.41 22.63
CA ARG A 274 -1.31 11.58 23.85
C ARG A 274 -0.07 10.70 23.96
N VAL A 275 0.49 10.55 25.17
CA VAL A 275 1.43 9.45 25.43
C VAL A 275 0.61 8.21 25.76
N VAL A 276 0.78 7.16 24.98
CA VAL A 276 0.07 5.90 25.14
C VAL A 276 1.08 4.84 25.55
N LYS A 277 0.87 4.22 26.71
CA LYS A 277 1.50 2.95 27.09
C LYS A 277 0.69 1.82 26.47
N GLU A 278 1.16 1.33 25.34
CA GLU A 278 0.51 0.31 24.55
C GLU A 278 1.09 -1.07 24.84
N THR A 279 0.24 -2.01 25.24
CA THR A 279 0.62 -3.39 25.56
C THR A 279 0.18 -4.31 24.44
N PHE A 280 1.15 -4.85 23.70
CA PHE A 280 0.92 -5.77 22.59
C PHE A 280 0.95 -7.23 23.05
N PRO A 281 -0.10 -8.02 22.72
CA PRO A 281 -0.05 -9.46 22.87
C PRO A 281 0.95 -10.03 21.84
N LEU A 282 1.82 -10.91 22.29
CA LEU A 282 2.69 -11.68 21.39
C LEU A 282 1.90 -12.89 20.88
N ARG A 283 1.61 -12.93 19.58
CA ARG A 283 0.96 -14.10 18.98
C ARG A 283 1.95 -15.26 19.06
N ASN A 284 1.50 -16.39 19.60
CA ASN A 284 2.31 -17.58 19.81
C ASN A 284 2.44 -18.45 18.55
N TYR A 285 2.21 -17.89 17.37
CA TYR A 285 2.24 -18.61 16.09
C TYR A 285 3.42 -18.09 15.25
N ILE A 286 4.08 -18.99 14.52
CA ILE A 286 5.10 -18.65 13.53
C ILE A 286 4.64 -19.26 12.20
N PHE A 287 4.28 -18.43 11.23
CA PHE A 287 3.69 -18.88 9.96
C PHE A 287 4.76 -19.26 8.94
N PHE A 288 4.46 -20.24 8.08
CA PHE A 288 5.37 -20.76 7.05
C PHE A 288 4.78 -20.59 5.65
N GLU A 289 5.64 -20.57 4.65
CA GLU A 289 5.23 -20.48 3.25
C GLU A 289 4.87 -21.85 2.67
N LYS A 290 3.93 -21.87 1.73
CA LYS A 290 3.57 -23.10 1.02
C LYS A 290 4.79 -23.61 0.23
N GLY A 291 5.11 -24.89 0.39
CA GLY A 291 6.21 -25.53 -0.33
C GLY A 291 7.61 -25.20 0.21
N SER A 292 7.71 -24.48 1.34
CA SER A 292 8.99 -24.24 2.02
C SER A 292 8.93 -24.69 3.48
N LYS A 293 10.04 -25.20 3.99
CA LYS A 293 10.26 -25.50 5.42
C LYS A 293 11.16 -24.48 6.11
N ASP A 294 11.67 -23.51 5.37
CA ASP A 294 12.56 -22.49 5.90
C ASP A 294 11.73 -21.42 6.62
N ILE A 295 12.28 -20.89 7.72
CA ILE A 295 11.71 -19.71 8.38
C ILE A 295 11.63 -18.59 7.34
N PRO A 296 10.42 -18.07 7.05
CA PRO A 296 10.24 -17.09 5.99
C PRO A 296 11.06 -15.81 6.20
N ALA A 297 11.46 -15.17 5.09
CA ALA A 297 12.32 -13.98 5.11
C ALA A 297 11.73 -12.74 5.80
N ARG A 298 10.41 -12.75 6.07
CA ARG A 298 9.71 -11.71 6.85
C ARG A 298 9.98 -11.77 8.35
N TYR A 299 10.53 -12.87 8.85
CA TYR A 299 11.05 -12.95 10.21
C TYR A 299 12.52 -12.51 10.23
N ASN A 300 12.86 -11.63 11.16
CA ASN A 300 14.21 -11.10 11.30
C ASN A 300 15.10 -12.20 11.89
N LYS A 301 15.99 -12.77 11.06
CA LYS A 301 17.01 -13.71 11.52
C LYS A 301 18.30 -12.96 11.83
N LEU A 302 18.85 -13.23 13.00
CA LEU A 302 20.09 -12.66 13.50
C LEU A 302 21.26 -13.60 13.27
N SER A 303 22.45 -13.04 13.22
CA SER A 303 23.67 -13.83 13.43
C SER A 303 23.82 -14.19 14.92
N LYS A 304 24.64 -15.19 15.22
CA LYS A 304 24.97 -15.54 16.62
C LYS A 304 25.55 -14.35 17.39
N ALA A 305 26.36 -13.51 16.73
CA ALA A 305 26.96 -12.33 17.35
C ALA A 305 25.91 -11.26 17.68
N ASP A 306 24.94 -11.04 16.79
CA ASP A 306 23.87 -10.06 16.99
C ASP A 306 22.86 -10.55 18.03
N ALA A 307 22.57 -11.85 18.06
CA ALA A 307 21.69 -12.44 19.06
C ALA A 307 22.23 -12.28 20.49
N LEU A 308 23.55 -12.28 20.70
CA LEU A 308 24.16 -11.98 22.01
C LEU A 308 23.89 -10.54 22.47
N LYS A 309 23.76 -9.60 21.53
CA LYS A 309 23.49 -8.18 21.79
C LYS A 309 21.99 -7.85 21.78
N PHE A 310 21.15 -8.79 21.34
CA PHE A 310 19.71 -8.59 21.27
C PHE A 310 19.13 -8.42 22.67
N ASP A 311 18.35 -7.35 22.83
CA ASP A 311 17.65 -6.98 24.04
C ASP A 311 16.21 -6.58 23.68
N GLU A 312 15.20 -7.11 24.36
CA GLU A 312 13.80 -6.79 24.03
C GLU A 312 13.38 -5.37 24.44
N GLY A 313 14.11 -4.72 25.35
CA GLY A 313 13.92 -3.34 25.77
C GLY A 313 14.09 -2.32 24.64
N GLN A 314 14.79 -2.68 23.56
CA GLN A 314 14.90 -1.85 22.35
C GLN A 314 13.55 -1.51 21.70
N PHE A 315 12.50 -2.29 22.01
CA PHE A 315 11.15 -2.06 21.49
C PHE A 315 10.28 -1.20 22.40
N MET A 316 10.65 -1.00 23.68
CA MET A 316 9.81 -0.30 24.67
C MET A 316 9.73 1.21 24.41
N GLU A 317 10.85 1.81 24.00
CA GLU A 317 10.93 3.22 23.60
C GLU A 317 11.48 3.33 22.17
N PRO A 318 10.65 3.10 21.14
CA PRO A 318 11.11 3.15 19.76
C PRO A 318 11.48 4.58 19.37
N GLU A 319 12.68 4.78 18.81
CA GLU A 319 13.13 6.06 18.26
C GLU A 319 13.01 6.07 16.72
N PRO A 320 12.44 7.13 16.10
CA PRO A 320 11.88 8.33 16.74
C PRO A 320 10.53 8.05 17.42
N LYS A 321 10.28 8.66 18.59
CA LYS A 321 9.02 8.45 19.36
C LYS A 321 7.72 8.82 18.62
N ASP A 322 7.83 9.61 17.55
CA ASP A 322 6.73 10.02 16.67
C ASP A 322 6.61 9.10 15.43
N VAL A 323 6.51 7.78 15.68
CA VAL A 323 6.24 6.83 14.60
C VAL A 323 4.76 6.90 14.25
N THR A 324 4.43 7.54 13.13
CA THR A 324 3.14 7.35 12.48
C THR A 324 3.02 5.87 12.09
N HIS A 325 1.85 5.27 12.29
CA HIS A 325 1.51 3.86 12.00
C HIS A 325 1.80 2.84 13.13
N ARG A 326 0.81 2.67 14.01
CA ARG A 326 0.71 1.60 15.04
C ARG A 326 1.02 0.20 14.51
N SER A 327 0.43 -0.14 13.36
CA SER A 327 0.54 -1.44 12.70
C SER A 327 1.99 -1.83 12.44
N LYS A 328 2.79 -0.90 11.93
CA LYS A 328 4.21 -1.12 11.64
C LYS A 328 5.01 -1.45 12.89
N ARG A 329 4.73 -0.80 14.02
CA ARG A 329 5.41 -1.09 15.30
C ARG A 329 5.11 -2.50 15.78
N GLN A 330 3.83 -2.88 15.80
CA GLN A 330 3.42 -4.21 16.23
C GLN A 330 4.00 -5.31 15.32
N LEU A 331 4.01 -5.12 14.00
CA LEU A 331 4.66 -6.05 13.07
C LEU A 331 6.19 -6.08 13.20
N THR A 332 6.82 -4.98 13.60
CA THR A 332 8.27 -4.96 13.89
C THR A 332 8.60 -5.82 15.11
N VAL A 333 7.77 -5.75 16.16
CA VAL A 333 7.88 -6.64 17.32
C VAL A 333 7.65 -8.09 16.89
N TYR A 334 6.58 -8.35 16.15
CA TYR A 334 6.23 -9.71 15.74
C TYR A 334 7.22 -10.35 14.76
N SER A 335 7.78 -9.60 13.82
CA SER A 335 8.86 -10.11 12.94
C SER A 335 10.10 -10.54 13.73
N ASN A 336 10.26 -10.06 14.96
CA ASN A 336 11.28 -10.48 15.93
C ASN A 336 10.78 -11.51 16.95
N ILE A 337 9.60 -12.11 16.80
CA ILE A 337 9.04 -13.03 17.80
C ILE A 337 10.01 -14.17 18.16
N ILE A 338 10.67 -14.76 17.15
CA ILE A 338 11.63 -15.84 17.37
C ILE A 338 12.86 -15.35 18.16
N ASN A 339 13.27 -14.10 17.95
CA ASN A 339 14.37 -13.48 18.69
C ASN A 339 14.00 -13.18 20.13
N ILE A 340 12.76 -12.70 20.36
CA ILE A 340 12.21 -12.46 21.69
C ILE A 340 12.14 -13.78 22.48
N LEU A 341 11.68 -14.87 21.86
CA LEU A 341 11.70 -16.20 22.46
C LEU A 341 13.12 -16.64 22.84
N GLY A 342 14.07 -16.52 21.91
CA GLY A 342 15.48 -16.85 22.16
C GLY A 342 16.09 -16.03 23.29
N TYR A 343 15.83 -14.73 23.33
CA TYR A 343 16.25 -13.83 24.41
C TYR A 343 15.68 -14.26 25.76
N ARG A 344 14.36 -14.44 25.86
CA ARG A 344 13.68 -14.81 27.13
C ARG A 344 14.13 -16.16 27.66
N MET A 345 14.35 -17.15 26.79
CA MET A 345 14.88 -18.47 27.16
C MET A 345 16.37 -18.43 27.56
N ARG A 346 17.13 -17.43 27.11
CA ARG A 346 18.51 -17.21 27.57
C ARG A 346 18.52 -16.56 28.95
N GLN A 347 17.68 -15.55 29.17
CA GLN A 347 17.56 -14.88 30.47
C GLN A 347 17.01 -15.81 31.57
N ASN A 348 16.24 -16.83 31.20
CA ASN A 348 15.64 -17.76 32.15
C ASN A 348 16.05 -19.21 31.82
N PRO A 349 17.11 -19.74 32.45
CA PRO A 349 17.65 -21.06 32.13
C PRO A 349 16.66 -22.23 32.29
N SER A 350 15.68 -22.09 33.18
CA SER A 350 14.64 -23.09 33.47
C SER A 350 13.45 -23.08 32.51
N LEU A 351 13.37 -22.11 31.57
CA LEU A 351 12.26 -22.07 30.61
C LEU A 351 12.39 -23.19 29.58
N GLU A 352 11.32 -23.97 29.49
CA GLU A 352 11.11 -24.96 28.43
C GLU A 352 9.98 -24.51 27.50
N VAL A 353 10.06 -24.96 26.26
CA VAL A 353 9.08 -24.67 25.22
C VAL A 353 8.81 -25.92 24.37
N THR A 354 7.56 -26.10 23.96
CA THR A 354 7.16 -27.07 22.96
C THR A 354 6.77 -26.32 21.68
N LEU A 355 7.40 -26.68 20.57
CA LEU A 355 7.12 -26.16 19.24
C LEU A 355 6.33 -27.20 18.46
N ILE A 356 5.08 -26.90 18.13
CA ILE A 356 4.17 -27.83 17.46
C ILE A 356 3.93 -27.32 16.04
N GLY A 357 4.53 -27.95 15.05
CA GLY A 357 4.41 -27.54 13.65
C GLY A 357 3.27 -28.24 12.93
N ALA A 358 2.48 -27.47 12.18
CA ALA A 358 1.36 -27.93 11.39
C ALA A 358 1.50 -27.52 9.92
N SER A 359 1.13 -28.43 9.01
CA SER A 359 1.34 -28.28 7.56
C SER A 359 0.06 -27.99 6.77
N ALA A 360 -1.02 -27.62 7.44
CA ALA A 360 -2.33 -27.34 6.84
C ALA A 360 -2.85 -28.48 5.93
N GLY A 361 -2.64 -29.73 6.34
CA GLY A 361 -3.12 -30.92 5.64
C GLY A 361 -2.07 -31.66 4.80
N ASP A 362 -0.84 -31.13 4.70
CA ASP A 362 0.23 -31.69 3.86
C ASP A 362 1.10 -32.75 4.59
N GLY A 363 0.65 -33.26 5.73
CA GLY A 363 1.29 -34.33 6.50
C GLY A 363 2.09 -33.86 7.72
N SER A 364 2.08 -34.68 8.78
CA SER A 364 2.74 -34.37 10.06
C SER A 364 4.26 -34.25 9.97
N ALA A 365 4.91 -34.99 9.06
CA ALA A 365 6.35 -34.91 8.86
C ALA A 365 6.79 -33.51 8.35
N LEU A 366 6.00 -32.90 7.46
CA LEU A 366 6.25 -31.54 7.01
C LEU A 366 6.04 -30.54 8.15
N GLY A 367 4.97 -30.73 8.95
CA GLY A 367 4.73 -29.96 10.16
C GLY A 367 5.92 -30.02 11.13
N LEU A 368 6.44 -31.23 11.41
CA LEU A 368 7.61 -31.42 12.26
C LEU A 368 8.81 -30.63 11.74
N SER A 369 9.04 -30.63 10.42
CA SER A 369 10.17 -29.89 9.83
C SER A 369 10.10 -28.38 10.08
N TYR A 370 8.90 -27.80 10.19
CA TYR A 370 8.75 -26.39 10.55
C TYR A 370 9.18 -26.12 11.99
N ALA A 371 8.77 -27.00 12.91
CA ALA A 371 9.14 -26.90 14.33
C ALA A 371 10.66 -27.08 14.52
N GLU A 372 11.27 -28.01 13.79
CA GLU A 372 12.73 -28.20 13.78
C GLU A 372 13.47 -26.99 13.23
N SER A 373 13.00 -26.36 12.14
CA SER A 373 13.62 -25.13 11.62
C SER A 373 13.66 -23.99 12.65
N VAL A 374 12.58 -23.81 13.44
CA VAL A 374 12.54 -22.82 14.53
C VAL A 374 13.47 -23.22 15.67
N LYS A 375 13.47 -24.51 16.07
CA LYS A 375 14.36 -25.04 17.10
C LYS A 375 15.83 -24.85 16.72
N ASP A 376 16.21 -25.20 15.50
CA ASP A 376 17.58 -25.06 14.99
C ASP A 376 18.05 -23.62 15.06
N TYR A 377 17.20 -22.66 14.70
CA TYR A 377 17.52 -21.25 14.82
C TYR A 377 17.75 -20.83 16.28
N LEU A 378 16.89 -21.24 17.22
CA LEU A 378 17.05 -20.93 18.64
C LEU A 378 18.31 -21.57 19.23
N VAL A 379 18.60 -22.83 18.89
CA VAL A 379 19.79 -23.55 19.36
C VAL A 379 21.07 -22.93 18.80
N ASN A 380 21.15 -22.76 17.47
CA ASN A 380 22.38 -22.35 16.81
C ASN A 380 22.69 -20.85 16.98
N THR A 381 21.66 -20.00 16.98
CA THR A 381 21.82 -18.55 17.03
C THR A 381 21.82 -18.02 18.46
N PHE A 382 20.93 -18.50 19.32
CA PHE A 382 20.81 -18.03 20.71
C PHE A 382 21.53 -18.91 21.73
N GLY A 383 22.05 -20.08 21.34
CA GLY A 383 22.76 -20.99 22.23
C GLY A 383 21.84 -21.69 23.23
N ILE A 384 20.55 -21.81 22.91
CA ILE A 384 19.57 -22.47 23.77
C ILE A 384 19.85 -23.97 23.77
N GLY A 385 19.98 -24.59 24.96
CA GLY A 385 20.16 -26.03 25.06
C GLY A 385 19.02 -26.80 24.39
N ALA A 386 19.34 -27.68 23.44
CA ALA A 386 18.35 -28.38 22.61
C ALA A 386 17.35 -29.22 23.43
N TYR A 387 17.74 -29.71 24.60
CA TYR A 387 16.88 -30.45 25.53
C TYR A 387 15.71 -29.61 26.09
N ARG A 388 15.79 -28.28 26.02
CA ARG A 388 14.75 -27.36 26.49
C ARG A 388 13.67 -27.07 25.44
N ILE A 389 13.87 -27.54 24.21
CA ILE A 389 12.95 -27.34 23.09
C ILE A 389 12.44 -28.70 22.61
N LYS A 390 11.18 -29.00 22.94
CA LYS A 390 10.47 -30.16 22.40
C LYS A 390 9.80 -29.79 21.08
N THR A 391 9.76 -30.72 20.14
CA THR A 391 9.20 -30.52 18.81
C THR A 391 8.17 -31.61 18.51
N GLU A 392 7.03 -31.22 17.92
CA GLU A 392 5.97 -32.12 17.48
C GLU A 392 5.53 -31.71 16.06
N GLY A 393 5.20 -32.69 15.22
CA GLY A 393 4.62 -32.46 13.91
C GLY A 393 3.17 -32.93 13.82
N ARG A 394 2.31 -32.11 13.24
CA ARG A 394 0.87 -32.40 13.07
C ARG A 394 0.43 -32.10 11.65
N ASN A 395 -0.66 -32.75 11.24
CA ASN A 395 -1.28 -32.47 9.96
C ASN A 395 -2.03 -31.11 9.98
N GLN A 396 -2.74 -30.85 11.07
CA GLN A 396 -3.47 -29.61 11.34
C GLN A 396 -3.03 -29.06 12.70
N PRO A 397 -3.07 -27.73 12.92
CA PRO A 397 -2.69 -27.14 14.19
C PRO A 397 -3.70 -27.50 15.30
N LEU A 398 -3.39 -27.15 16.55
CA LEU A 398 -4.28 -27.46 17.68
C LEU A 398 -5.67 -26.82 17.50
N LEU A 399 -5.70 -25.61 16.95
CA LEU A 399 -6.89 -24.83 16.66
C LEU A 399 -6.88 -24.43 15.18
N PRO A 400 -7.39 -25.27 14.27
CA PRO A 400 -7.42 -24.96 12.84
C PRO A 400 -8.39 -23.80 12.55
N SER A 401 -7.99 -22.94 11.62
CA SER A 401 -8.82 -21.90 11.04
C SER A 401 -9.76 -22.51 10.01
N GLU A 402 -9.27 -23.45 9.20
CA GLU A 402 -10.09 -24.25 8.29
C GLU A 402 -11.07 -25.12 9.09
N GLN A 403 -12.36 -24.82 8.96
CA GLN A 403 -13.43 -25.58 9.63
C GLN A 403 -13.87 -26.78 8.76
N PRO A 404 -14.23 -27.93 9.36
CA PRO A 404 -14.76 -29.08 8.62
C PRO A 404 -15.96 -28.70 7.74
N GLY A 405 -15.90 -29.07 6.46
CA GLY A 405 -16.97 -28.76 5.48
C GLY A 405 -16.96 -27.33 4.93
N GLY A 406 -16.01 -26.48 5.35
CA GLY A 406 -15.82 -25.15 4.77
C GLY A 406 -15.40 -25.19 3.31
N THR A 407 -15.95 -24.29 2.48
CA THR A 407 -15.64 -24.21 1.03
C THR A 407 -15.14 -22.84 0.59
N LYS A 408 -15.23 -21.82 1.45
CA LYS A 408 -14.82 -20.44 1.16
C LYS A 408 -13.50 -20.10 1.84
N TYR A 409 -12.74 -19.18 1.26
CA TYR A 409 -11.48 -18.63 1.82
C TYR A 409 -10.41 -19.68 2.16
N LEU A 410 -10.47 -20.88 1.55
CA LEU A 410 -9.59 -22.01 1.89
C LEU A 410 -8.10 -21.67 1.76
N VAL A 411 -7.72 -20.81 0.81
CA VAL A 411 -6.33 -20.38 0.65
C VAL A 411 -5.88 -19.61 1.89
N GLN A 412 -6.62 -18.57 2.28
CA GLN A 412 -6.28 -17.73 3.44
C GLN A 412 -6.34 -18.50 4.76
N LEU A 413 -7.28 -19.44 4.89
CA LEU A 413 -7.41 -20.30 6.07
C LEU A 413 -6.21 -21.26 6.19
N ARG A 414 -5.82 -21.91 5.09
CA ARG A 414 -4.67 -22.83 5.05
C ARG A 414 -3.33 -22.14 5.21
N GLU A 415 -3.17 -20.92 4.71
CA GLU A 415 -2.02 -20.08 5.04
C GLU A 415 -1.91 -19.83 6.55
N GLY A 416 -3.04 -19.61 7.21
CA GLY A 416 -3.10 -19.45 8.66
C GLY A 416 -2.79 -20.73 9.43
N ASP A 417 -3.13 -21.89 8.87
CA ASP A 417 -2.91 -23.20 9.51
C ASP A 417 -1.54 -23.82 9.24
N ARG A 418 -0.77 -23.21 8.34
CA ARG A 418 0.63 -23.56 8.08
C ARG A 418 1.54 -22.78 9.02
N ARG A 419 1.76 -23.32 10.21
CA ARG A 419 2.44 -22.60 11.29
C ARG A 419 3.09 -23.51 12.32
N VAL A 420 3.91 -22.93 13.18
CA VAL A 420 4.38 -23.51 14.43
C VAL A 420 3.68 -22.82 15.59
N ASP A 421 2.98 -23.60 16.40
CA ASP A 421 2.38 -23.16 17.66
C ASP A 421 3.45 -23.25 18.76
N VAL A 422 3.70 -22.13 19.44
CA VAL A 422 4.64 -22.02 20.57
C VAL A 422 3.85 -22.23 21.85
N VAL A 423 4.15 -23.32 22.56
CA VAL A 423 3.47 -23.70 23.80
C VAL A 423 4.48 -23.71 24.94
N SER A 424 4.16 -23.03 26.04
CA SER A 424 4.99 -23.05 27.25
C SER A 424 4.11 -23.05 28.49
N ASN A 425 4.61 -23.71 29.53
CA ASN A 425 3.97 -23.74 30.85
C ASN A 425 4.29 -22.49 31.69
N SER A 426 5.16 -21.60 31.19
CA SER A 426 5.49 -20.34 31.84
C SER A 426 4.85 -19.16 31.12
N GLY A 427 4.05 -18.37 31.84
CA GLY A 427 3.46 -17.14 31.33
C GLY A 427 4.48 -16.08 30.89
N ASN A 428 5.74 -16.19 31.35
CA ASN A 428 6.79 -15.21 31.04
C ASN A 428 7.31 -15.31 29.60
N LEU A 429 7.25 -16.50 28.98
CA LEU A 429 7.81 -16.68 27.63
C LEU A 429 7.05 -15.88 26.58
N LEU A 430 5.72 -15.86 26.69
CA LEU A 430 4.80 -15.17 25.77
C LEU A 430 4.16 -13.93 26.41
N ALA A 431 4.73 -13.43 27.50
CA ALA A 431 4.26 -12.21 28.16
C ALA A 431 4.14 -11.06 27.16
N PRO A 432 3.04 -10.28 27.19
CA PRO A 432 2.86 -9.11 26.33
C PRO A 432 4.03 -8.12 26.45
N LEU A 433 4.28 -7.38 25.38
CA LEU A 433 5.30 -6.34 25.35
C LEU A 433 4.63 -4.96 25.46
N GLN A 434 5.08 -4.13 26.40
CA GLN A 434 4.61 -2.75 26.52
C GLN A 434 5.55 -1.79 25.82
N ILE A 435 5.00 -0.86 25.06
CA ILE A 435 5.71 0.22 24.38
C ILE A 435 5.11 1.58 24.78
N SER A 436 5.92 2.65 24.77
CA SER A 436 5.46 4.01 25.04
C SER A 436 5.63 4.88 23.79
N VAL A 437 4.54 5.50 23.34
CA VAL A 437 4.51 6.29 22.09
C VAL A 437 3.69 7.56 22.22
N VAL A 438 4.00 8.56 21.39
CA VAL A 438 3.17 9.76 21.25
C VAL A 438 2.23 9.58 20.06
N GLU A 439 0.93 9.54 20.30
CA GLU A 439 -0.12 9.45 19.28
C GLU A 439 -0.65 10.86 18.94
N GLN A 440 -0.58 11.25 17.67
CA GLN A 440 -0.95 12.59 17.18
C GLN A 440 -2.44 12.77 16.86
N ASP A 441 -3.21 11.68 16.75
CA ASP A 441 -4.66 11.73 16.51
C ASP A 441 -5.34 10.51 17.15
N PRO A 442 -5.44 10.50 18.50
CA PRO A 442 -5.95 9.34 19.25
C PRO A 442 -7.43 9.09 18.97
N ILE A 443 -7.89 7.86 19.21
CA ILE A 443 -9.26 7.44 18.87
C ILE A 443 -10.35 8.29 19.55
N ASP A 444 -10.09 8.82 20.75
CA ASP A 444 -11.01 9.71 21.47
C ASP A 444 -11.01 11.16 20.95
N SER A 445 -10.26 11.45 19.88
CA SER A 445 -10.42 12.65 19.06
C SER A 445 -11.55 12.51 18.03
N ARG A 446 -12.00 11.28 17.75
CA ARG A 446 -12.91 10.95 16.64
C ARG A 446 -14.35 11.24 17.01
N ILE A 447 -15.10 11.80 16.06
CA ILE A 447 -16.55 12.00 16.13
C ILE A 447 -17.20 10.90 15.32
N ILE A 448 -18.17 10.22 15.89
CA ILE A 448 -18.83 9.06 15.28
C ILE A 448 -20.23 9.45 14.82
N PHE A 449 -20.51 9.15 13.56
CA PHE A 449 -21.77 9.42 12.89
C PHE A 449 -22.45 8.09 12.62
N LYS A 450 -23.68 7.90 13.10
CA LYS A 450 -24.46 6.67 12.87
C LYS A 450 -25.76 6.99 12.17
N THR A 451 -26.10 6.16 11.21
CA THR A 451 -27.43 6.06 10.61
C THR A 451 -28.04 4.77 11.13
N GLU A 452 -29.02 4.81 12.03
CA GLU A 452 -29.63 3.58 12.54
C GLU A 452 -30.45 2.91 11.44
N ASP A 453 -30.05 1.71 11.04
CA ASP A 453 -30.96 0.61 10.69
C ASP A 453 -30.17 -0.72 10.56
N GLY A 454 -30.21 -1.54 11.61
CA GLY A 454 -29.51 -2.84 11.65
C GLY A 454 -29.96 -3.79 10.53
N SER A 455 -29.04 -4.59 9.96
CA SER A 455 -29.22 -5.70 8.98
C SER A 455 -30.11 -5.49 7.73
N LYS A 456 -30.87 -4.40 7.62
CA LYS A 456 -31.79 -4.06 6.52
C LYS A 456 -31.66 -2.59 6.11
N SER A 457 -30.45 -2.04 6.16
CA SER A 457 -30.19 -0.64 5.77
C SER A 457 -30.90 -0.28 4.46
N ILE A 458 -31.82 0.68 4.55
CA ILE A 458 -32.54 1.28 3.42
C ILE A 458 -31.60 2.24 2.68
N ILE A 459 -30.62 2.82 3.37
CA ILE A 459 -29.59 3.71 2.83
C ILE A 459 -28.49 2.89 2.16
N LYS A 460 -28.32 3.10 0.86
CA LYS A 460 -27.28 2.51 0.02
C LYS A 460 -25.95 3.26 0.17
N SER A 461 -26.02 4.59 0.28
CA SER A 461 -24.87 5.44 0.52
C SER A 461 -25.30 6.75 1.16
N TRP A 462 -24.43 7.42 1.90
CA TRP A 462 -24.72 8.73 2.50
C TRP A 462 -23.47 9.59 2.61
N ASP A 463 -23.67 10.88 2.56
CA ASP A 463 -22.63 11.90 2.69
C ASP A 463 -22.91 12.75 3.93
N ILE A 464 -21.87 13.39 4.47
CA ILE A 464 -21.97 14.37 5.55
C ILE A 464 -21.31 15.67 5.13
N ASP A 465 -22.07 16.75 5.15
CA ASP A 465 -21.53 18.11 5.11
C ASP A 465 -21.47 18.67 6.54
N ILE A 466 -20.28 19.01 7.00
CA ILE A 466 -20.05 19.63 8.30
C ILE A 466 -19.75 21.11 8.08
N THR A 467 -20.69 21.96 8.48
CA THR A 467 -20.61 23.42 8.32
C THR A 467 -20.22 24.07 9.65
N GLU A 468 -19.17 24.89 9.63
CA GLU A 468 -18.78 25.75 10.75
C GLU A 468 -19.63 27.04 10.79
N GLU A 469 -19.70 27.72 11.94
CA GLU A 469 -20.38 29.02 12.09
C GLU A 469 -19.93 30.08 11.06
N THR A 470 -18.69 30.01 10.58
CA THR A 470 -18.13 30.90 9.55
C THR A 470 -18.67 30.63 8.14
N GLY A 471 -19.44 29.55 7.96
CA GLY A 471 -19.98 29.09 6.67
C GLY A 471 -19.05 28.17 5.89
N PHE A 472 -17.85 27.86 6.39
CA PHE A 472 -16.96 26.88 5.76
C PHE A 472 -17.53 25.46 5.86
N VAL A 473 -17.61 24.74 4.73
CA VAL A 473 -18.20 23.40 4.64
C VAL A 473 -17.11 22.35 4.40
N GLN A 474 -17.10 21.31 5.23
CA GLN A 474 -16.26 20.11 5.08
C GLN A 474 -17.14 18.94 4.66
N HIS A 475 -16.86 18.40 3.46
CA HIS A 475 -17.61 17.28 2.91
C HIS A 475 -16.90 15.95 3.16
N TYR A 476 -17.67 14.95 3.60
CA TYR A 476 -17.20 13.59 3.84
C TYR A 476 -18.17 12.56 3.27
N GLY A 477 -17.63 11.47 2.73
CA GLY A 477 -18.39 10.44 2.03
C GLY A 477 -17.96 10.30 0.56
N PRO A 478 -18.71 9.53 -0.25
CA PRO A 478 -19.90 8.79 0.16
C PRO A 478 -19.53 7.59 1.04
N PHE A 479 -20.23 7.47 2.15
CA PHE A 479 -20.17 6.36 3.07
C PHE A 479 -21.21 5.31 2.69
N THR A 480 -20.87 4.04 2.81
CA THR A 480 -21.79 2.93 2.52
C THR A 480 -22.20 2.17 3.77
N LYS A 481 -21.52 2.42 4.89
CA LYS A 481 -21.72 1.74 6.17
C LYS A 481 -22.67 2.53 7.04
N SER A 482 -23.34 1.87 7.98
CA SER A 482 -24.26 2.54 8.91
C SER A 482 -23.57 3.37 9.99
N GLN A 483 -22.24 3.25 10.13
CA GLN A 483 -21.45 3.97 11.13
C GLN A 483 -20.12 4.41 10.51
N GLU A 484 -19.75 5.67 10.73
CA GLU A 484 -18.50 6.26 10.27
C GLU A 484 -17.91 7.20 11.32
N SER A 485 -16.63 7.54 11.22
CA SER A 485 -15.97 8.46 12.13
C SER A 485 -15.04 9.42 11.42
N ILE A 486 -14.96 10.64 11.94
CA ILE A 486 -14.12 11.71 11.40
C ILE A 486 -13.29 12.29 12.55
N SER A 487 -12.00 12.55 12.32
CA SER A 487 -11.14 13.19 13.31
C SER A 487 -11.67 14.58 13.66
N GLY A 488 -11.92 14.80 14.95
CA GLY A 488 -12.28 16.11 15.48
C GLY A 488 -11.16 17.12 15.30
N ASN A 489 -9.88 16.70 15.30
CA ASN A 489 -8.76 17.57 14.96
C ASN A 489 -8.83 18.05 13.50
N LYS A 490 -9.25 17.19 12.57
CA LYS A 490 -9.49 17.59 11.18
C LYS A 490 -10.65 18.57 11.05
N ILE A 491 -11.75 18.34 11.78
CA ILE A 491 -12.92 19.23 11.75
C ILE A 491 -12.58 20.60 12.36
N LEU A 492 -11.87 20.62 13.50
CA LEU A 492 -11.42 21.84 14.18
C LEU A 492 -10.31 22.60 13.43
N LYS A 493 -9.46 21.92 12.66
CA LYS A 493 -8.25 22.50 12.02
C LYS A 493 -7.34 23.21 13.04
N ASP A 494 -7.32 24.54 13.04
CA ASP A 494 -6.52 25.37 13.96
C ASP A 494 -7.39 25.97 15.09
N ASN A 495 -8.71 25.80 15.03
CA ASN A 495 -9.63 26.38 15.99
C ASN A 495 -9.59 25.64 17.34
N LYS A 496 -9.61 26.41 18.43
CA LYS A 496 -9.64 25.87 19.80
C LYS A 496 -11.00 25.27 20.17
N LYS A 497 -12.07 25.79 19.58
CA LYS A 497 -13.46 25.34 19.78
C LYS A 497 -14.31 25.79 18.61
N GLY A 498 -15.46 25.15 18.41
CA GLY A 498 -16.44 25.57 17.41
C GLY A 498 -17.78 24.85 17.57
N THR A 499 -18.85 25.48 17.08
CA THR A 499 -20.15 24.83 16.87
C THR A 499 -20.24 24.44 15.40
N PHE A 500 -20.68 23.21 15.16
CA PHE A 500 -20.75 22.62 13.82
C PHE A 500 -22.13 22.06 13.55
N LYS A 501 -22.62 22.26 12.33
CA LYS A 501 -23.83 21.64 11.82
C LYS A 501 -23.45 20.52 10.85
N ALA A 502 -23.76 19.28 11.20
CA ALA A 502 -23.68 18.15 10.27
C ALA A 502 -25.00 17.98 9.52
N VAL A 503 -24.92 17.89 8.20
CA VAL A 503 -26.02 17.56 7.30
C VAL A 503 -25.70 16.22 6.65
N MET A 504 -26.41 15.18 7.09
CA MET A 504 -26.39 13.87 6.43
C MET A 504 -27.33 13.87 5.23
N THR A 505 -26.84 13.43 4.07
CA THR A 505 -27.64 13.18 2.88
C THR A 505 -27.48 11.72 2.45
N GLY A 506 -28.50 10.89 2.68
CA GLY A 506 -28.53 9.48 2.33
C GLY A 506 -29.33 9.20 1.06
N ARG A 507 -28.87 8.25 0.25
CA ARG A 507 -29.59 7.71 -0.91
C ARG A 507 -30.07 6.31 -0.59
N THR A 508 -31.36 6.03 -0.78
CA THR A 508 -31.92 4.71 -0.52
C THR A 508 -31.66 3.73 -1.67
N LYS A 509 -31.93 2.44 -1.45
CA LYS A 509 -31.92 1.42 -2.51
C LYS A 509 -32.93 1.72 -3.64
N ASP A 510 -34.02 2.42 -3.32
CA ASP A 510 -35.05 2.87 -4.26
C ASP A 510 -34.72 4.23 -4.89
N ASP A 511 -33.48 4.72 -4.75
CA ASP A 511 -33.00 6.02 -5.22
C ASP A 511 -33.68 7.27 -4.61
N ASN A 512 -34.43 7.10 -3.51
CA ASN A 512 -34.96 8.23 -2.73
C ASN A 512 -33.84 8.92 -1.95
N VAL A 513 -34.00 10.23 -1.71
CA VAL A 513 -33.05 11.02 -0.91
C VAL A 513 -33.62 11.24 0.48
N ILE A 514 -32.81 10.92 1.49
CA ILE A 514 -33.07 11.17 2.92
C ILE A 514 -32.09 12.25 3.37
N ARG A 515 -32.57 13.22 4.14
CA ARG A 515 -31.73 14.27 4.68
C ARG A 515 -31.99 14.42 6.17
N LYS A 516 -30.93 14.41 6.97
CA LYS A 516 -30.98 14.59 8.43
C LYS A 516 -29.92 15.59 8.86
N GLU A 517 -30.21 16.35 9.91
CA GLU A 517 -29.30 17.35 10.44
C GLU A 517 -29.02 17.09 11.91
N SER A 518 -27.82 17.43 12.36
CA SER A 518 -27.46 17.45 13.77
C SER A 518 -26.48 18.58 14.04
N THR A 519 -26.49 19.11 15.24
CA THR A 519 -25.56 20.17 15.66
C THR A 519 -24.75 19.69 16.84
N PHE A 520 -23.45 19.96 16.83
CA PHE A 520 -22.54 19.57 17.91
C PHE A 520 -21.48 20.63 18.17
N LYS A 521 -20.84 20.54 19.34
CA LYS A 521 -19.78 21.44 19.77
C LYS A 521 -18.50 20.65 19.97
N LEU A 522 -17.40 21.21 19.48
CA LEU A 522 -16.06 20.65 19.65
C LEU A 522 -15.21 21.61 20.46
N MET A 523 -14.38 21.06 21.34
CA MET A 523 -13.37 21.80 22.09
C MET A 523 -12.06 21.01 22.10
N ARG A 524 -10.96 21.69 21.75
CA ARG A 524 -9.61 21.15 21.81
C ARG A 524 -9.11 21.13 23.25
N ASN A 525 -8.54 20.01 23.68
CA ASN A 525 -7.80 19.93 24.93
C ASN A 525 -6.37 20.40 24.70
N GLU A 526 -6.00 21.54 25.29
CA GLU A 526 -4.62 22.07 25.26
C GLU A 526 -3.80 21.64 26.48
N ALA A 527 -4.36 20.82 27.38
CA ALA A 527 -3.66 20.33 28.56
C ALA A 527 -2.45 19.45 28.19
N VAL A 528 -1.57 19.28 29.19
CA VAL A 528 -0.34 18.48 29.12
C VAL A 528 -0.63 17.10 28.54
N VAL A 529 0.36 16.54 27.85
CA VAL A 529 0.37 15.15 27.38
C VAL A 529 -0.02 14.22 28.54
N GLU A 530 -1.28 13.78 28.55
CA GLU A 530 -1.75 12.83 29.55
C GLU A 530 -1.34 11.41 29.14
N GLU A 531 -0.99 10.60 30.14
CA GLU A 531 -0.61 9.20 29.94
C GLU A 531 -1.87 8.33 29.90
N GLY A 532 -2.17 7.77 28.73
CA GLY A 532 -3.22 6.76 28.56
C GLY A 532 -2.64 5.35 28.43
N TYR A 533 -3.49 4.35 28.62
CA TYR A 533 -3.11 2.95 28.43
C TYR A 533 -3.90 2.35 27.27
N ARG A 534 -3.20 1.58 26.42
CA ARG A 534 -3.84 0.81 25.35
C ARG A 534 -3.49 -0.66 25.50
N PHE A 535 -4.49 -1.52 25.42
CA PHE A 535 -4.32 -2.98 25.46
C PHE A 535 -4.91 -3.61 24.20
N SER A 536 -4.34 -4.73 23.76
CA SER A 536 -4.94 -5.54 22.70
C SER A 536 -5.09 -6.98 23.17
N ILE A 537 -6.20 -7.59 22.80
CA ILE A 537 -6.54 -8.98 23.12
C ILE A 537 -6.85 -9.70 21.82
N LEU A 538 -6.18 -10.83 21.57
CA LEU A 538 -6.35 -11.59 20.34
C LEU A 538 -7.40 -12.67 20.51
N PHE A 539 -8.19 -12.87 19.46
CA PHE A 539 -9.22 -13.91 19.39
C PHE A 539 -8.83 -14.98 18.39
N ASP A 540 -9.32 -16.19 18.60
CA ASP A 540 -9.23 -17.24 17.60
C ASP A 540 -10.29 -17.05 16.50
N PHE A 541 -10.12 -17.82 15.42
CA PHE A 541 -11.03 -17.75 14.28
C PHE A 541 -12.48 -18.02 14.71
N ASP A 542 -13.39 -17.17 14.26
CA ASP A 542 -14.84 -17.32 14.42
C ASP A 542 -15.35 -17.50 15.86
N LYS A 543 -14.57 -17.07 16.86
CA LYS A 543 -14.98 -17.13 18.27
C LYS A 543 -15.35 -15.75 18.82
N PRO A 544 -16.52 -15.61 19.48
CA PRO A 544 -16.95 -14.35 20.08
C PRO A 544 -16.39 -14.12 21.49
N THR A 545 -16.00 -15.18 22.21
CA THR A 545 -15.55 -15.08 23.61
C THR A 545 -14.04 -15.01 23.73
N ALA A 546 -13.56 -14.23 24.70
CA ALA A 546 -12.16 -14.26 25.06
C ALA A 546 -11.79 -15.66 25.61
N VAL A 547 -10.56 -16.12 25.35
CA VAL A 547 -10.06 -17.35 25.98
C VAL A 547 -9.82 -17.04 27.47
N GLU A 548 -10.04 -18.00 28.37
CA GLU A 548 -9.91 -17.88 29.84
C GLU A 548 -8.60 -17.17 30.29
N SER A 549 -7.51 -17.33 29.54
CA SER A 549 -6.24 -16.62 29.79
C SER A 549 -6.36 -15.09 29.74
N TYR A 550 -7.30 -14.55 28.96
CA TYR A 550 -7.53 -13.12 28.85
C TYR A 550 -8.45 -12.57 29.94
N ASP A 551 -9.35 -13.37 30.52
CA ASP A 551 -10.16 -12.95 31.67
C ASP A 551 -9.27 -12.54 32.83
N LYS A 552 -8.23 -13.34 33.10
CA LYS A 552 -7.23 -13.05 34.13
C LYS A 552 -6.43 -11.80 33.80
N PHE A 553 -6.00 -11.64 32.55
CA PHE A 553 -5.29 -10.42 32.11
C PHE A 553 -6.16 -9.17 32.27
N LEU A 554 -7.43 -9.24 31.85
CA LEU A 554 -8.39 -8.15 31.99
C LEU A 554 -8.65 -7.80 33.47
N THR A 555 -8.79 -8.80 34.32
CA THR A 555 -9.12 -8.64 35.74
C THR A 555 -7.91 -8.18 36.57
N ASP A 556 -6.74 -8.79 36.36
CA ASP A 556 -5.56 -8.58 37.21
C ASP A 556 -4.64 -7.47 36.71
N VAL A 557 -4.68 -7.13 35.41
CA VAL A 557 -3.77 -6.15 34.78
C VAL A 557 -4.52 -4.92 34.30
N VAL A 558 -5.60 -5.09 33.52
CA VAL A 558 -6.29 -3.96 32.87
C VAL A 558 -7.21 -3.23 33.87
N ALA A 559 -8.08 -3.95 34.57
CA ALA A 559 -9.05 -3.35 35.49
C ALA A 559 -8.42 -2.48 36.60
N PRO A 560 -7.29 -2.88 37.24
CA PRO A 560 -6.64 -2.05 38.26
C PRO A 560 -6.17 -0.68 37.75
N LEU A 561 -5.91 -0.53 36.44
CA LEU A 561 -5.46 0.73 35.83
C LEU A 561 -6.61 1.70 35.52
N ILE A 562 -7.85 1.22 35.48
CA ILE A 562 -9.04 2.04 35.21
C ILE A 562 -9.48 2.75 36.49
N LYS A 563 -9.27 4.07 36.58
CA LYS A 563 -9.65 4.86 37.77
C LYS A 563 -11.17 5.03 37.88
N GLU A 564 -11.63 5.37 39.09
CA GLU A 564 -13.02 5.79 39.29
C GLU A 564 -13.31 7.05 38.46
N ASN A 565 -14.54 7.16 37.91
CA ASN A 565 -14.91 8.18 36.93
C ASN A 565 -14.12 8.13 35.62
N GLY A 566 -13.31 7.09 35.42
CA GLY A 566 -12.52 6.88 34.21
C GLY A 566 -13.37 6.63 32.98
N ARG A 567 -12.79 6.88 31.82
CA ARG A 567 -13.39 6.60 30.51
C ARG A 567 -12.61 5.51 29.79
N VAL A 568 -13.33 4.51 29.28
CA VAL A 568 -12.74 3.37 28.58
C VAL A 568 -13.42 3.20 27.23
N ILE A 569 -12.63 3.20 26.17
CA ILE A 569 -13.10 2.91 24.80
C ILE A 569 -12.69 1.49 24.45
N ILE A 570 -13.65 0.65 24.08
CA ILE A 570 -13.44 -0.73 23.70
C ILE A 570 -13.91 -0.90 22.27
N HIS A 571 -13.01 -1.37 21.40
CA HIS A 571 -13.39 -1.58 20.02
C HIS A 571 -12.87 -2.88 19.43
N GLY A 572 -13.78 -3.64 18.84
CA GLY A 572 -13.52 -4.95 18.25
C GLY A 572 -13.27 -4.88 16.75
N HIS A 573 -12.46 -5.82 16.27
CA HIS A 573 -12.10 -5.99 14.87
C HIS A 573 -12.14 -7.47 14.46
N THR A 574 -12.26 -7.69 13.16
CA THR A 574 -12.11 -9.01 12.52
C THR A 574 -11.08 -8.94 11.40
N ASP A 575 -10.67 -10.10 10.90
CA ASP A 575 -9.97 -10.17 9.63
C ASP A 575 -10.95 -10.04 8.45
N ILE A 576 -10.41 -10.11 7.23
CA ILE A 576 -11.19 -9.99 5.99
C ILE A 576 -12.03 -11.23 5.65
N ILE A 577 -12.04 -12.27 6.48
CA ILE A 577 -12.76 -13.51 6.21
C ILE A 577 -14.18 -13.39 6.78
N GLY A 578 -15.19 -13.69 5.97
CA GLY A 578 -16.60 -13.58 6.36
C GLY A 578 -17.35 -12.50 5.58
N SER A 579 -18.67 -12.40 5.79
CA SER A 579 -19.44 -11.27 5.26
C SER A 579 -19.26 -10.05 6.15
N GLU A 580 -19.44 -8.86 5.59
CA GLU A 580 -19.30 -7.61 6.32
C GLU A 580 -20.27 -7.54 7.50
N GLU A 581 -21.53 -7.91 7.30
CA GLU A 581 -22.55 -7.87 8.35
C GLU A 581 -22.19 -8.81 9.51
N TYR A 582 -21.69 -10.00 9.19
CA TYR A 582 -21.26 -10.97 10.19
C TYR A 582 -20.03 -10.47 10.97
N ASN A 583 -19.07 -9.87 10.27
CA ASN A 583 -17.86 -9.33 10.88
C ASN A 583 -18.16 -8.15 11.82
N ILE A 584 -19.10 -7.28 11.45
CA ILE A 584 -19.59 -6.21 12.34
C ILE A 584 -20.25 -6.81 13.58
N TYR A 585 -21.12 -7.81 13.41
CA TYR A 585 -21.75 -8.51 14.54
C TYR A 585 -20.72 -9.16 15.47
N LEU A 586 -19.79 -9.94 14.91
CA LEU A 586 -18.76 -10.67 15.67
C LEU A 586 -17.82 -9.73 16.43
N SER A 587 -17.33 -8.68 15.77
CA SER A 587 -16.47 -7.68 16.43
C SER A 587 -17.19 -6.93 17.56
N THR A 588 -18.47 -6.60 17.38
CA THR A 588 -19.30 -5.99 18.44
C THR A 588 -19.44 -6.93 19.62
N GLN A 589 -19.74 -8.21 19.37
CA GLN A 589 -19.91 -9.19 20.44
C GLN A 589 -18.63 -9.39 21.26
N ARG A 590 -17.45 -9.41 20.61
CA ARG A 590 -16.15 -9.47 21.28
C ARG A 590 -15.90 -8.27 22.18
N ALA A 591 -16.26 -7.07 21.71
CA ALA A 591 -16.07 -5.84 22.46
C ALA A 591 -17.00 -5.79 23.71
N GLU A 592 -18.25 -6.24 23.57
CA GLU A 592 -19.19 -6.34 24.70
C GLU A 592 -18.79 -7.42 25.72
N ASP A 593 -18.22 -8.55 25.27
CA ASP A 593 -17.69 -9.59 26.16
C ASP A 593 -16.57 -9.02 27.07
N VAL A 594 -15.60 -8.33 26.46
CA VAL A 594 -14.51 -7.65 27.17
C VAL A 594 -15.05 -6.60 28.15
N LYS A 595 -16.05 -5.80 27.74
CA LYS A 595 -16.71 -4.85 28.63
C LYS A 595 -17.33 -5.53 29.84
N SER A 596 -18.08 -6.63 29.64
CA SER A 596 -18.74 -7.34 30.75
C SER A 596 -17.74 -7.87 31.77
N ILE A 597 -16.59 -8.39 31.32
CA ILE A 597 -15.51 -8.84 32.19
C ILE A 597 -14.94 -7.67 33.00
N LEU A 598 -14.65 -6.54 32.34
CA LEU A 598 -14.12 -5.35 33.01
C LEU A 598 -15.11 -4.73 34.00
N GLU A 599 -16.40 -4.65 33.67
CA GLU A 599 -17.45 -4.15 34.57
C GLU A 599 -17.54 -5.01 35.85
N LYS A 600 -17.51 -6.34 35.71
CA LYS A 600 -17.49 -7.26 36.86
C LYS A 600 -16.25 -7.06 37.71
N ALA A 601 -15.07 -6.99 37.09
CA ALA A 601 -13.80 -6.79 37.78
C ALA A 601 -13.77 -5.43 38.53
N LEU A 602 -14.24 -4.36 37.89
CA LEU A 602 -14.27 -3.02 38.49
C LEU A 602 -15.26 -2.91 39.64
N LYS A 603 -16.41 -3.57 39.54
CA LYS A 603 -17.37 -3.68 40.64
C LYS A 603 -16.73 -4.35 41.86
N ASN A 604 -15.95 -5.41 41.66
CA ASN A 604 -15.21 -6.07 42.74
C ASN A 604 -14.11 -5.17 43.35
N LEU A 605 -13.56 -4.25 42.56
CA LEU A 605 -12.62 -3.22 43.02
C LEU A 605 -13.30 -1.97 43.62
N GLY A 606 -14.64 -1.95 43.71
CA GLY A 606 -15.40 -0.82 44.25
C GLY A 606 -15.54 0.38 43.31
N ARG A 607 -15.26 0.22 42.00
CA ARG A 607 -15.28 1.30 41.00
C ARG A 607 -16.52 1.18 40.11
N ASN A 608 -17.60 1.88 40.48
CA ASN A 608 -18.91 1.71 39.81
C ASN A 608 -19.23 2.77 38.76
N ASN A 609 -18.51 3.90 38.73
CA ASN A 609 -18.83 5.03 37.86
C ASN A 609 -17.85 5.17 36.67
N VAL A 610 -17.51 4.06 36.00
CA VAL A 610 -16.67 4.08 34.80
C VAL A 610 -17.55 4.20 33.55
N LYS A 611 -17.18 5.09 32.63
CA LYS A 611 -17.89 5.26 31.35
C LYS A 611 -17.27 4.38 30.28
N PHE A 612 -18.06 3.46 29.73
CA PHE A 612 -17.65 2.60 28.62
C PHE A 612 -18.25 3.07 27.29
N GLU A 613 -17.41 3.18 26.27
CA GLU A 613 -17.80 3.38 24.88
C GLU A 613 -17.41 2.13 24.09
N VAL A 614 -18.36 1.49 23.41
CA VAL A 614 -18.15 0.20 22.73
C VAL A 614 -18.43 0.32 21.23
N TYR A 615 -17.50 -0.19 20.42
CA TYR A 615 -17.60 -0.17 18.95
C TYR A 615 -17.21 -1.52 18.33
N GLY A 616 -17.93 -1.93 17.28
CA GLY A 616 -17.53 -3.03 16.40
C GLY A 616 -17.24 -2.50 15.00
N PHE A 617 -16.01 -2.67 14.53
CA PHE A 617 -15.57 -2.19 13.21
C PHE A 617 -15.49 -3.29 12.14
N GLY A 618 -15.67 -4.55 12.53
CA GLY A 618 -15.58 -5.69 11.62
C GLY A 618 -14.25 -5.72 10.88
N SER A 619 -14.31 -5.92 9.56
CA SER A 619 -13.14 -6.00 8.67
C SER A 619 -12.89 -4.69 7.91
N ASP A 620 -13.37 -3.56 8.42
CA ASP A 620 -13.23 -2.26 7.77
C ASP A 620 -11.76 -1.86 7.62
N GLU A 621 -11.26 -1.75 6.39
CA GLU A 621 -9.88 -1.36 6.11
C GLU A 621 -9.49 0.02 6.69
N ASN A 622 -10.44 0.94 6.89
CA ASN A 622 -10.16 2.25 7.49
C ASN A 622 -9.87 2.18 9.00
N TYR A 623 -10.38 1.14 9.66
CA TYR A 623 -10.23 0.92 11.11
C TYR A 623 -9.38 -0.30 11.43
N SER A 624 -9.15 -1.18 10.44
CA SER A 624 -8.43 -2.41 10.60
C SER A 624 -7.01 -2.11 11.05
N PRO A 625 -6.54 -2.73 12.14
CA PRO A 625 -5.17 -2.51 12.60
C PRO A 625 -4.10 -2.90 11.57
N PHE A 626 -4.39 -3.81 10.63
CA PHE A 626 -3.45 -4.33 9.63
C PHE A 626 -4.12 -4.59 8.27
N GLU A 627 -3.30 -4.75 7.22
CA GLU A 627 -3.76 -4.84 5.82
C GLU A 627 -4.35 -6.20 5.40
N ASN A 628 -4.41 -7.20 6.30
CA ASN A 628 -4.93 -8.56 6.03
C ASN A 628 -4.19 -9.37 4.94
N LYS A 629 -3.04 -8.91 4.44
CA LYS A 629 -2.29 -9.57 3.34
C LYS A 629 -1.62 -10.85 3.81
N LEU A 630 -1.00 -10.80 4.98
CA LEU A 630 -0.28 -11.94 5.57
C LEU A 630 -1.11 -12.64 6.64
N PRO A 631 -0.88 -13.95 6.91
CA PRO A 631 -1.61 -14.64 7.96
C PRO A 631 -1.43 -13.96 9.32
N GLU A 632 -0.23 -13.53 9.68
CA GLU A 632 -0.01 -12.78 10.93
C GLU A 632 -0.86 -11.51 11.04
N GLU A 633 -1.02 -10.74 9.96
CA GLU A 633 -1.86 -9.53 9.94
C GLU A 633 -3.32 -9.89 10.19
N ARG A 634 -3.83 -10.94 9.52
CA ARG A 634 -5.20 -11.43 9.75
C ARG A 634 -5.39 -11.86 11.19
N PHE A 635 -4.45 -12.61 11.76
CA PHE A 635 -4.53 -13.03 13.16
C PHE A 635 -4.46 -11.86 14.14
N TYR A 636 -3.70 -10.81 13.83
CA TYR A 636 -3.67 -9.60 14.64
C TYR A 636 -4.88 -8.68 14.44
N ASN A 637 -5.57 -8.77 13.32
CA ASN A 637 -6.85 -8.10 13.09
C ASN A 637 -8.02 -8.76 13.83
N ARG A 638 -7.90 -10.03 14.22
CA ARG A 638 -8.83 -10.69 15.14
C ARG A 638 -8.56 -10.20 16.57
N THR A 639 -8.89 -8.94 16.86
CA THR A 639 -8.51 -8.28 18.11
C THR A 639 -9.63 -7.42 18.68
N VAL A 640 -9.62 -7.26 20.01
CA VAL A 640 -10.26 -6.14 20.70
C VAL A 640 -9.16 -5.22 21.21
N ILE A 641 -9.34 -3.91 21.02
CA ILE A 641 -8.45 -2.87 21.53
C ILE A 641 -9.19 -2.13 22.64
N ILE A 642 -8.50 -1.89 23.74
CA ILE A 642 -9.02 -1.24 24.95
C ILE A 642 -8.16 -0.01 25.21
N ASP A 643 -8.76 1.16 25.14
CA ASP A 643 -8.15 2.44 25.43
C ASP A 643 -8.68 2.96 26.78
N ILE A 644 -7.81 3.03 27.78
CA ILE A 644 -8.09 3.70 29.05
C ILE A 644 -7.69 5.16 28.88
N ILE A 645 -8.70 6.03 28.89
CA ILE A 645 -8.54 7.45 28.66
C ILE A 645 -8.25 8.14 30.00
N PRO A 646 -7.18 8.94 30.08
CA PRO A 646 -6.94 9.79 31.25
C PRO A 646 -8.06 10.82 31.43
N ASN A 647 -8.30 11.23 32.68
CA ASN A 647 -9.38 12.13 33.07
C ASN A 647 -9.08 13.59 32.79
#